data_AF-A0A5E5P2F4-F1
#
_entry.id   AF-A0A5E5P2F4-F1
#
_cell.length_a   1.000
_cell.length_b   1.000
_cell.length_c   1.000
_cell.angle_alpha   90.00
_cell.angle_beta   90.00
_cell.angle_gamma   90.00
#
_symmetry.space_group_name_H-M   'P 1'
#
loop_
_entity.id
_entity.type
_entity.pdbx_description
1 polymer ?
#
loop_
_entity_poly.entity_id
_entity_poly.type
_entity_poly.pdbx_seq_one_letter_code
_entity_poly.pdbx_strand_id
1 'polypeptide(L)'
;MKPLAILAGIVALFAEQQAFAASFVITNGLTSTMGQTLSNGQSGTIQNGGLLSVAGSTIGVSITGNATLVNNGTISMSGTGRAIRDNTGGLTLTVTNGVDAIMMTYDADVIQMNKANSNVVFNNYGTLTSRNNSGQGNQAIDFNAITTGTNVLNNFAGGVIQANEADAVRPGVNGVINNAGIIRSTNNPGSTSSSDGVDAQANTGVVVVNAGTGLIQGARHGITGGPDTSTDGTFTLSVTNNAGGTIQGMNGSGINIDGFNAKEVVTINNAGVIVGNGVTGDGDGVDVDGLVNIVNSGTIRGAQAFNDVSEGVTAGGGTIVNSGTIVGENTAGGVGRGITLAGVDKDPVTKLPIATQGIYANSTIVNSGLIRGQSDSAIAVTGARNAFTVTVINQASGVLEGGGATAAVVNTGANDATVVNYGTITADQSGKAVDLGSGNSTLQILGGSAVVNGDVSGGTGTSTLTITPGAGNAFHYNGAISNFSAVTLGAGTIALNGASTYAGTTAIASGATVVVGDATHQNATLGAGLTTVAAGATLAGYGGTLGSVTNAGMIAAGSASPGAVAGATGTFTIAGNYIGNNGTVLLNASLDNSGASAASDKLVINGNASGTTTLKVNITGAGAATTGSGIQLVQVNGTSAPGTFTLAAPVQAGAYQYLLRESAAAGTAGWYLSTAYSSGATAYRAASVAYAMTPQLVTDFGFTTLGRFQERVGSLRGNAGDVSDSGNVGNSGNNGVWARVFGKTMDAGMSSRFSADERMFAAQFGRDWRLATDTSDMGGSAHAGVTATFGTASASFSDSARTLDPTLSAATGSVTMQAQSVGAYWARILPQGAYVDVTTQVSHYRNKYSDVGGIGATQNGVGAALSGEIGHPFAIFGSGVTIEPQAQLAYQYLHLNGFSDSVSSVSGNTTNALRGRVGFKLGAPDLANVAGFGSASPYLTFDVVHDFLSPGQTSVAGTTFDSSLAKTWYELGAGMTATLSRASALYASVKYARNLGGDDRRNVYGQVGFRYRW
;
A
#
# COMPACT_ATOMS: atom_id res chain seq x y z
N MET A 1 59.93 63.13 -106.73
CA MET A 1 59.62 64.50 -107.22
C MET A 1 58.56 65.09 -106.29
N LYS A 2 58.57 66.40 -106.04
CA LYS A 2 57.41 67.17 -105.50
C LYS A 2 56.39 67.44 -106.66
N PRO A 3 55.17 67.99 -106.46
CA PRO A 3 54.56 68.64 -105.27
C PRO A 3 53.15 68.03 -104.91
N LEU A 4 52.14 68.64 -104.25
CA LEU A 4 51.86 69.94 -103.57
C LEU A 4 50.70 69.76 -102.53
N ALA A 5 50.56 70.68 -101.55
CA ALA A 5 49.31 71.28 -100.96
C ALA A 5 48.05 70.43 -100.55
N ILE A 6 47.24 70.77 -99.51
CA ILE A 6 47.23 71.88 -98.52
C ILE A 6 46.36 71.54 -97.26
N LEU A 7 46.85 71.95 -96.07
CA LEU A 7 46.16 72.49 -94.87
C LEU A 7 44.81 71.94 -94.32
N ALA A 8 44.80 71.46 -93.05
CA ALA A 8 44.20 72.14 -91.87
C ALA A 8 43.89 71.17 -90.68
N GLY A 9 44.17 71.59 -89.42
CA GLY A 9 43.49 71.01 -88.21
C GLY A 9 44.32 70.23 -87.16
N ILE A 10 45.18 70.92 -86.40
CA ILE A 10 45.39 70.82 -84.91
C ILE A 10 45.16 69.42 -84.26
N VAL A 11 46.21 68.65 -83.88
CA VAL A 11 46.88 68.60 -82.54
C VAL A 11 45.97 68.09 -81.40
N ALA A 12 46.30 67.06 -80.58
CA ALA A 12 47.44 66.13 -80.55
C ALA A 12 47.16 64.87 -79.66
N LEU A 13 48.09 63.91 -79.68
CA LEU A 13 48.24 62.80 -78.72
C LEU A 13 48.15 63.25 -77.25
N PHE A 14 47.55 62.43 -76.38
CA PHE A 14 48.16 61.95 -75.13
C PHE A 14 47.48 60.66 -74.63
N ALA A 15 48.11 59.96 -73.68
CA ALA A 15 47.85 58.57 -73.34
C ALA A 15 46.55 58.32 -72.54
N GLU A 16 46.02 57.10 -72.66
CA GLU A 16 44.98 56.57 -71.77
C GLU A 16 45.51 56.42 -70.34
N GLN A 17 45.23 57.41 -69.50
CA GLN A 17 45.34 57.25 -68.05
C GLN A 17 44.05 56.59 -67.56
N GLN A 18 44.12 55.31 -67.19
CA GLN A 18 43.01 54.64 -66.51
C GLN A 18 42.75 55.36 -65.18
N ALA A 19 41.68 56.16 -65.14
CA ALA A 19 41.18 56.74 -63.90
C ALA A 19 40.55 55.61 -63.07
N PHE A 20 41.34 55.03 -62.16
CA PHE A 20 40.77 54.28 -61.05
C PHE A 20 39.84 55.23 -60.30
N ALA A 21 38.54 54.89 -60.24
CA ALA A 21 37.68 55.47 -59.21
C ALA A 21 38.33 55.22 -57.85
N ALA A 22 38.37 56.25 -57.00
CA ALA A 22 39.09 56.16 -55.73
C ALA A 22 38.16 55.71 -54.60
N SER A 23 38.75 55.05 -53.59
CA SER A 23 38.18 54.97 -52.25
C SER A 23 37.75 56.36 -51.77
N PHE A 24 36.57 56.49 -51.17
CA PHE A 24 36.04 57.79 -50.73
C PHE A 24 36.14 57.97 -49.21
N VAL A 25 36.36 59.23 -48.78
CA VAL A 25 36.30 59.62 -47.37
C VAL A 25 35.44 60.87 -47.21
N ILE A 26 34.38 60.78 -46.41
CA ILE A 26 33.62 61.95 -45.94
C ILE A 26 34.15 62.28 -44.55
N THR A 27 34.86 63.40 -44.43
CA THR A 27 35.51 63.81 -43.17
C THR A 27 34.53 64.46 -42.21
N ASN A 28 34.90 64.51 -40.93
CA ASN A 28 34.14 65.20 -39.87
C ASN A 28 33.71 66.62 -40.31
N GLY A 29 32.45 66.96 -40.10
CA GLY A 29 31.87 68.28 -40.40
C GLY A 29 31.53 68.53 -41.87
N LEU A 30 31.85 67.61 -42.79
CA LEU A 30 31.51 67.74 -44.20
C LEU A 30 30.26 66.94 -44.58
N THR A 31 29.48 67.52 -45.51
CA THR A 31 28.33 66.86 -46.14
C THR A 31 28.63 66.57 -47.60
N SER A 32 28.52 65.30 -48.02
CA SER A 32 28.45 64.91 -49.43
C SER A 32 26.98 64.74 -49.82
N THR A 33 26.56 65.34 -50.93
CA THR A 33 25.19 65.20 -51.47
C THR A 33 25.12 64.31 -52.73
N MET A 34 26.26 63.76 -53.16
CA MET A 34 26.36 62.88 -54.33
C MET A 34 26.42 61.42 -53.89
N GLY A 35 25.72 60.54 -54.61
CA GLY A 35 25.87 59.10 -54.45
C GLY A 35 27.31 58.65 -54.74
N GLN A 36 27.80 57.71 -53.95
CA GLN A 36 29.14 57.14 -54.05
C GLN A 36 29.09 55.78 -54.76
N THR A 37 30.23 55.31 -55.26
CA THR A 37 30.38 53.96 -55.83
C THR A 37 31.64 53.31 -55.30
N LEU A 38 31.55 52.03 -54.92
CA LEU A 38 32.70 51.19 -54.55
C LEU A 38 32.81 50.02 -55.53
N SER A 39 33.97 49.89 -56.16
CA SER A 39 34.37 48.81 -57.06
C SER A 39 35.42 47.90 -56.40
N ASN A 40 35.88 46.88 -57.13
CA ASN A 40 36.75 45.84 -56.60
C ASN A 40 38.04 46.38 -55.92
N GLY A 41 38.22 46.05 -54.64
CA GLY A 41 39.36 46.44 -53.81
C GLY A 41 39.24 47.80 -53.12
N GLN A 42 38.10 48.50 -53.23
CA GLN A 42 37.93 49.85 -52.70
C GLN A 42 37.31 49.89 -51.30
N SER A 43 37.53 51.01 -50.61
CA SER A 43 36.93 51.28 -49.31
C SER A 43 36.21 52.63 -49.27
N GLY A 44 35.05 52.68 -48.64
CA GLY A 44 34.36 53.92 -48.28
C GLY A 44 34.46 54.19 -46.78
N THR A 45 34.70 55.44 -46.39
CA THR A 45 34.70 55.83 -44.97
C THR A 45 33.90 57.11 -44.76
N ILE A 46 32.95 57.09 -43.83
CA ILE A 46 32.31 58.28 -43.28
C ILE A 46 32.84 58.44 -41.86
N GLN A 47 33.52 59.55 -41.57
CA GLN A 47 34.05 59.82 -40.23
C GLN A 47 32.94 60.27 -39.27
N ASN A 48 33.20 60.24 -37.96
CA ASN A 48 32.31 60.85 -36.98
C ASN A 48 32.08 62.34 -37.32
N GLY A 49 30.83 62.78 -37.29
CA GLY A 49 30.39 64.10 -37.73
C GLY A 49 30.36 64.32 -39.24
N GLY A 50 30.74 63.34 -40.07
CA GLY A 50 30.56 63.37 -41.52
C GLY A 50 29.16 62.93 -41.95
N LEU A 51 28.63 63.51 -43.02
CA LEU A 51 27.27 63.24 -43.52
C LEU A 51 27.27 62.90 -45.02
N LEU A 52 26.67 61.77 -45.38
CA LEU A 52 26.23 61.46 -46.75
C LEU A 52 24.72 61.72 -46.83
N SER A 53 24.28 62.77 -47.52
CA SER A 53 22.88 63.21 -47.60
C SER A 53 22.39 63.23 -49.04
N VAL A 54 21.79 62.13 -49.50
CA VAL A 54 21.42 61.92 -50.91
C VAL A 54 19.91 61.93 -51.08
N ALA A 55 19.42 62.63 -52.10
CA ALA A 55 18.00 62.87 -52.36
C ALA A 55 17.49 62.15 -53.63
N GLY A 56 16.17 62.07 -53.76
CA GLY A 56 15.52 61.38 -54.88
C GLY A 56 15.70 59.87 -54.82
N SER A 57 15.79 59.23 -55.99
CA SER A 57 15.97 57.78 -56.15
C SER A 57 17.43 57.32 -56.24
N THR A 58 18.39 58.23 -56.10
CA THR A 58 19.83 57.94 -56.21
C THR A 58 20.30 57.07 -55.04
N ILE A 59 21.06 56.00 -55.32
CA ILE A 59 21.65 55.13 -54.29
C ILE A 59 22.76 55.88 -53.55
N GLY A 60 22.81 55.79 -52.23
CA GLY A 60 23.82 56.43 -51.37
C GLY A 60 25.23 55.89 -51.64
N VAL A 61 25.40 54.57 -51.58
CA VAL A 61 26.64 53.86 -51.94
C VAL A 61 26.31 52.65 -52.82
N SER A 62 26.67 52.72 -54.11
CA SER A 62 26.53 51.62 -55.06
C SER A 62 27.74 50.68 -54.99
N ILE A 63 27.52 49.38 -54.86
CA ILE A 63 28.59 48.37 -54.78
C ILE A 63 28.65 47.60 -56.11
N THR A 64 29.84 47.56 -56.73
CA THR A 64 30.07 46.99 -58.08
C THR A 64 31.22 45.97 -58.13
N GLY A 65 31.91 45.76 -57.01
CA GLY A 65 32.92 44.72 -56.82
C GLY A 65 33.23 44.54 -55.33
N ASN A 66 34.22 43.72 -54.99
CA ASN A 66 34.57 43.47 -53.58
C ASN A 66 34.96 44.78 -52.87
N ALA A 67 34.32 45.09 -51.74
CA ALA A 67 34.44 46.41 -51.12
C ALA A 67 34.30 46.38 -49.59
N THR A 68 34.79 47.43 -48.93
CA THR A 68 34.55 47.67 -47.49
C THR A 68 33.93 49.05 -47.27
N LEU A 69 32.95 49.17 -46.37
CA LEU A 69 32.36 50.45 -45.99
C LEU A 69 32.36 50.62 -44.48
N VAL A 70 32.97 51.70 -43.98
CA VAL A 70 32.98 52.06 -42.55
C VAL A 70 32.21 53.37 -42.36
N ASN A 71 31.05 53.31 -41.71
CA ASN A 71 30.30 54.48 -41.31
C ASN A 71 30.48 54.73 -39.81
N ASN A 72 31.14 55.84 -39.46
CA ASN A 72 31.20 56.36 -38.09
C ASN A 72 30.39 57.66 -37.93
N GLY A 73 29.72 58.12 -38.99
CA GLY A 73 28.90 59.33 -39.03
C GLY A 73 27.47 59.02 -39.47
N THR A 74 26.92 59.82 -40.38
CA THR A 74 25.53 59.68 -40.83
C THR A 74 25.44 59.41 -42.34
N ILE A 75 24.68 58.39 -42.72
CA ILE A 75 24.13 58.23 -44.07
C ILE A 75 22.62 58.49 -43.99
N SER A 76 22.12 59.46 -44.75
CA SER A 76 20.74 59.91 -44.74
C SER A 76 20.18 60.03 -46.15
N MET A 77 19.21 59.19 -46.48
CA MET A 77 18.51 59.21 -47.76
C MET A 77 17.16 59.89 -47.57
N SER A 78 16.94 61.03 -48.24
CA SER A 78 15.72 61.84 -48.10
C SER A 78 14.63 61.55 -49.13
N GLY A 79 14.85 60.58 -50.02
CA GLY A 79 13.88 60.10 -51.00
C GLY A 79 13.77 58.57 -51.03
N THR A 80 13.50 58.03 -52.22
CA THR A 80 13.34 56.59 -52.49
C THR A 80 14.66 55.87 -52.85
N GLY A 81 15.79 56.54 -52.70
CA GLY A 81 17.12 55.96 -52.85
C GLY A 81 17.54 55.12 -51.64
N ARG A 82 18.05 53.91 -51.88
CA ARG A 82 18.64 53.03 -50.85
C ARG A 82 19.97 53.58 -50.36
N ALA A 83 20.31 53.39 -49.08
CA ALA A 83 21.59 53.90 -48.56
C ALA A 83 22.78 53.07 -49.07
N ILE A 84 22.65 51.74 -49.15
CA ILE A 84 23.65 50.83 -49.73
C ILE A 84 22.93 49.82 -50.66
N ARG A 85 23.50 49.56 -51.84
CA ARG A 85 22.97 48.54 -52.77
C ARG A 85 24.07 47.91 -53.62
N ASP A 86 24.05 46.60 -53.83
CA ASP A 86 24.85 45.97 -54.89
C ASP A 86 24.17 46.04 -56.28
N ASN A 87 24.97 46.39 -57.30
CA ASN A 87 24.53 46.48 -58.68
C ASN A 87 25.07 45.31 -59.54
N THR A 88 26.15 44.66 -59.09
CA THR A 88 26.83 43.54 -59.75
C THR A 88 26.87 42.34 -58.79
N GLY A 89 26.60 41.12 -59.29
CA GLY A 89 26.67 39.90 -58.48
C GLY A 89 28.08 39.32 -58.37
N GLY A 90 28.28 38.40 -57.42
CA GLY A 90 29.56 37.70 -57.24
C GLY A 90 30.63 38.49 -56.49
N LEU A 91 30.22 39.51 -55.74
CA LEU A 91 31.10 40.35 -54.94
C LEU A 91 31.05 40.00 -53.44
N THR A 92 31.99 40.53 -52.67
CA THR A 92 32.03 40.45 -51.21
C THR A 92 32.05 41.85 -50.62
N LEU A 93 31.05 42.18 -49.81
CA LEU A 93 30.91 43.45 -49.10
C LEU A 93 31.08 43.26 -47.60
N THR A 94 31.97 44.04 -46.98
CA THR A 94 32.01 44.18 -45.52
C THR A 94 31.56 45.57 -45.13
N VAL A 95 30.49 45.70 -44.34
CA VAL A 95 30.03 46.98 -43.79
C VAL A 95 30.26 47.01 -42.29
N THR A 96 30.69 48.15 -41.77
CA THR A 96 30.73 48.42 -40.32
C THR A 96 30.05 49.76 -40.06
N ASN A 97 28.90 49.73 -39.40
CA ASN A 97 28.25 50.90 -38.82
C ASN A 97 28.73 51.02 -37.36
N GLY A 98 29.56 52.02 -37.07
CA GLY A 98 30.20 52.24 -35.77
C GLY A 98 29.23 52.67 -34.67
N VAL A 99 29.75 52.78 -33.44
CA VAL A 99 29.00 53.29 -32.28
C VAL A 99 28.49 54.70 -32.59
N ASP A 100 27.25 54.98 -32.21
CA ASP A 100 26.50 56.23 -32.48
C ASP A 100 26.30 56.59 -33.97
N ALA A 101 26.80 55.79 -34.91
CA ALA A 101 26.67 56.04 -36.34
C ALA A 101 25.25 55.72 -36.84
N ILE A 102 24.73 56.57 -37.74
CA ILE A 102 23.35 56.49 -38.24
C ILE A 102 23.35 56.12 -39.72
N MET A 103 22.53 55.14 -40.09
CA MET A 103 22.12 54.92 -41.47
C MET A 103 20.58 54.99 -41.54
N MET A 104 20.06 55.87 -42.39
CA MET A 104 18.64 56.19 -42.40
C MET A 104 18.09 56.41 -43.79
N THR A 105 16.93 55.83 -44.08
CA THR A 105 16.19 56.02 -45.33
C THR A 105 14.79 56.56 -45.06
N TYR A 106 14.32 57.42 -45.96
CA TYR A 106 12.96 57.93 -45.94
C TYR A 106 11.95 56.89 -46.45
N ASP A 107 12.23 56.29 -47.61
CA ASP A 107 11.27 55.42 -48.28
C ASP A 107 11.96 54.39 -49.20
N ALA A 108 12.93 53.66 -48.64
CA ALA A 108 13.79 52.70 -49.32
C ALA A 108 14.49 51.77 -48.31
N ASP A 109 15.01 50.62 -48.73
CA ASP A 109 15.85 49.79 -47.84
C ASP A 109 17.12 50.52 -47.42
N VAL A 110 17.54 50.41 -46.14
CA VAL A 110 18.81 51.00 -45.71
C VAL A 110 19.98 50.28 -46.40
N ILE A 111 20.00 48.95 -46.36
CA ILE A 111 20.87 48.13 -47.22
C ILE A 111 20.05 47.06 -47.93
N GLN A 112 20.25 46.94 -49.25
CA GLN A 112 19.76 45.80 -50.04
C GLN A 112 20.90 45.09 -50.76
N MET A 113 20.97 43.77 -50.61
CA MET A 113 21.78 42.88 -51.45
C MET A 113 20.85 42.13 -52.40
N ASN A 114 20.83 42.57 -53.66
CA ASN A 114 19.88 42.20 -54.71
C ASN A 114 20.43 41.13 -55.68
N LYS A 115 21.48 40.39 -55.32
CA LYS A 115 22.13 39.41 -56.24
C LYS A 115 22.38 38.07 -55.56
N ALA A 116 21.93 37.00 -56.21
CA ALA A 116 21.98 35.61 -55.76
C ALA A 116 23.32 35.13 -55.20
N ASN A 117 24.42 35.58 -55.79
CA ASN A 117 25.78 35.12 -55.49
C ASN A 117 26.66 36.19 -54.85
N SER A 118 26.07 37.28 -54.33
CA SER A 118 26.81 38.27 -53.53
C SER A 118 26.99 37.80 -52.09
N ASN A 119 28.12 38.17 -51.50
CA ASN A 119 28.47 37.88 -50.12
C ASN A 119 28.45 39.18 -49.31
N VAL A 120 27.91 39.14 -48.08
CA VAL A 120 27.86 40.30 -47.18
C VAL A 120 28.18 39.92 -45.74
N VAL A 121 29.01 40.74 -45.09
CA VAL A 121 29.18 40.77 -43.64
C VAL A 121 28.84 42.17 -43.14
N PHE A 122 27.75 42.30 -42.39
CA PHE A 122 27.27 43.58 -41.87
C PHE A 122 27.45 43.64 -40.35
N ASN A 123 28.31 44.54 -39.88
CA ASN A 123 28.58 44.76 -38.46
C ASN A 123 27.89 46.06 -38.01
N ASN A 124 26.95 45.98 -37.06
CA ASN A 124 26.24 47.15 -36.53
C ASN A 124 26.52 47.37 -35.04
N TYR A 125 27.04 48.55 -34.72
CA TYR A 125 27.15 49.10 -33.36
C TYR A 125 26.32 50.38 -33.19
N GLY A 126 25.74 50.91 -34.27
CA GLY A 126 24.97 52.16 -34.31
C GLY A 126 23.49 51.91 -34.65
N THR A 127 22.84 52.88 -35.28
CA THR A 127 21.40 52.81 -35.63
C THR A 127 21.17 52.72 -37.13
N LEU A 128 20.45 51.69 -37.57
CA LEU A 128 19.80 51.61 -38.88
C LEU A 128 18.31 51.91 -38.71
N THR A 129 17.75 52.79 -39.54
CA THR A 129 16.29 52.97 -39.59
C THR A 129 15.74 53.20 -41.00
N SER A 130 14.90 52.28 -41.45
CA SER A 130 13.98 52.50 -42.57
C SER A 130 12.70 53.14 -42.04
N ARG A 131 12.40 54.37 -42.49
CA ARG A 131 11.12 55.02 -42.15
C ARG A 131 9.94 54.50 -42.96
N ASN A 132 10.21 54.01 -44.18
CA ASN A 132 9.22 53.45 -45.11
C ASN A 132 7.94 54.30 -45.19
N ASN A 133 8.09 55.60 -45.44
CA ASN A 133 7.03 56.58 -45.31
C ASN A 133 5.82 56.32 -46.23
N SER A 134 5.96 55.52 -47.29
CA SER A 134 4.87 55.07 -48.18
C SER A 134 4.18 53.78 -47.75
N GLY A 135 4.77 53.00 -46.84
CA GLY A 135 4.30 51.65 -46.51
C GLY A 135 4.60 50.58 -47.59
N GLN A 136 5.50 50.86 -48.56
CA GLN A 136 5.83 49.93 -49.65
C GLN A 136 6.74 48.74 -49.25
N GLY A 137 6.77 48.37 -47.96
CA GLY A 137 7.54 47.23 -47.48
C GLY A 137 9.06 47.39 -47.60
N ASN A 138 9.63 48.53 -47.21
CA ASN A 138 11.08 48.80 -47.25
C ASN A 138 11.80 48.39 -45.94
N GLN A 139 12.71 47.42 -46.00
CA GLN A 139 13.40 46.84 -44.83
C GLN A 139 14.51 47.76 -44.26
N ALA A 140 14.98 47.49 -43.05
CA ALA A 140 16.29 48.02 -42.63
C ALA A 140 17.42 47.24 -43.33
N ILE A 141 17.30 45.92 -43.38
CA ILE A 141 18.24 45.03 -44.06
C ILE A 141 17.45 44.07 -44.96
N ASP A 142 17.67 44.15 -46.27
CA ASP A 142 17.15 43.17 -47.24
C ASP A 142 18.29 42.41 -47.93
N PHE A 143 18.53 41.17 -47.49
CA PHE A 143 19.43 40.20 -48.10
C PHE A 143 18.67 39.07 -48.80
N ASN A 144 17.34 39.17 -48.95
CA ASN A 144 16.45 38.11 -49.42
C ASN A 144 16.87 37.52 -50.77
N ALA A 145 17.43 38.35 -51.66
CA ALA A 145 17.84 37.93 -52.99
C ALA A 145 19.14 37.09 -53.01
N ILE A 146 19.85 36.90 -51.89
CA ILE A 146 21.04 36.04 -51.81
C ILE A 146 20.60 34.58 -51.63
N THR A 147 20.78 33.76 -52.66
CA THR A 147 20.41 32.33 -52.67
C THR A 147 21.60 31.36 -52.71
N THR A 148 22.80 31.87 -53.02
CA THR A 148 24.03 31.07 -53.17
C THR A 148 25.29 31.69 -52.55
N GLY A 149 25.27 33.00 -52.27
CA GLY A 149 26.34 33.69 -51.53
C GLY A 149 26.14 33.63 -50.01
N THR A 150 27.16 34.03 -49.24
CA THR A 150 27.11 34.04 -47.77
C THR A 150 26.57 35.39 -47.26
N ASN A 151 25.62 35.38 -46.33
CA ASN A 151 25.11 36.61 -45.72
C ASN A 151 25.15 36.51 -44.18
N VAL A 152 25.88 37.44 -43.55
CA VAL A 152 26.09 37.47 -42.09
C VAL A 152 25.78 38.86 -41.55
N LEU A 153 24.89 38.93 -40.56
CA LEU A 153 24.53 40.12 -39.82
C LEU A 153 25.00 39.98 -38.36
N ASN A 154 25.83 40.91 -37.91
CA ASN A 154 26.25 41.02 -36.51
C ASN A 154 25.72 42.35 -35.94
N ASN A 155 24.62 42.31 -35.21
CA ASN A 155 24.12 43.46 -34.45
C ASN A 155 24.66 43.39 -33.02
N PHE A 156 25.65 44.21 -32.70
CA PHE A 156 26.33 44.21 -31.40
C PHE A 156 25.49 44.92 -30.33
N ALA A 157 25.86 44.75 -29.06
CA ALA A 157 25.18 45.41 -27.95
C ALA A 157 25.22 46.95 -28.12
N GLY A 158 24.06 47.59 -27.94
CA GLY A 158 23.86 49.01 -28.25
C GLY A 158 23.44 49.30 -29.70
N GLY A 159 23.67 48.35 -30.63
CA GLY A 159 23.21 48.46 -32.01
C GLY A 159 21.69 48.35 -32.14
N VAL A 160 21.10 49.20 -32.99
CA VAL A 160 19.65 49.22 -33.29
C VAL A 160 19.44 49.03 -34.79
N ILE A 161 18.54 48.14 -35.16
CA ILE A 161 18.08 47.91 -36.53
C ILE A 161 16.56 48.01 -36.51
N GLN A 162 16.00 49.00 -37.21
CA GLN A 162 14.56 49.26 -37.22
C GLN A 162 13.97 49.47 -38.61
N ALA A 163 12.81 48.89 -38.86
CA ALA A 163 11.92 49.27 -39.96
C ALA A 163 10.53 49.65 -39.45
N ASN A 164 9.76 50.38 -40.26
CA ASN A 164 8.36 50.71 -40.03
C ASN A 164 7.53 50.17 -41.20
N GLU A 165 6.33 49.63 -40.98
CA GLU A 165 5.46 49.05 -42.03
C GLU A 165 6.19 48.04 -42.96
N ALA A 166 7.18 47.35 -42.40
CA ALA A 166 8.08 46.43 -43.08
C ALA A 166 8.90 45.63 -42.07
N ASP A 167 9.43 44.50 -42.51
CA ASP A 167 10.34 43.68 -41.70
C ASP A 167 11.64 44.42 -41.41
N ALA A 168 12.20 44.24 -40.22
CA ALA A 168 13.48 44.87 -39.91
C ALA A 168 14.64 44.19 -40.67
N VAL A 169 14.64 42.85 -40.75
CA VAL A 169 15.68 42.06 -41.42
C VAL A 169 15.06 40.94 -42.26
N ARG A 170 15.43 40.86 -43.54
CA ARG A 170 15.23 39.67 -44.39
C ARG A 170 16.57 39.04 -44.73
N PRO A 171 16.97 37.89 -44.15
CA PRO A 171 18.18 37.17 -44.53
C PRO A 171 18.03 36.47 -45.89
N GLY A 172 19.17 36.12 -46.49
CA GLY A 172 19.23 35.20 -47.63
C GLY A 172 19.33 33.73 -47.20
N VAL A 173 19.39 32.82 -48.16
CA VAL A 173 19.61 31.37 -47.92
C VAL A 173 20.88 31.15 -47.10
N ASN A 174 20.83 30.26 -46.09
CA ASN A 174 21.90 30.02 -45.12
C ASN A 174 22.38 31.29 -44.37
N GLY A 175 21.52 32.30 -44.23
CA GLY A 175 21.85 33.57 -43.57
C GLY A 175 22.09 33.42 -42.06
N VAL A 176 23.10 34.11 -41.53
CA VAL A 176 23.43 34.08 -40.09
C VAL A 176 23.18 35.44 -39.46
N ILE A 177 22.31 35.50 -38.44
CA ILE A 177 21.97 36.71 -37.68
C ILE A 177 22.44 36.53 -36.24
N ASN A 178 23.47 37.26 -35.84
CA ASN A 178 23.93 37.36 -34.46
C ASN A 178 23.42 38.68 -33.87
N ASN A 179 22.50 38.63 -32.91
CA ASN A 179 21.90 39.80 -32.28
C ASN A 179 22.23 39.90 -30.79
N ALA A 180 22.93 40.96 -30.39
CA ALA A 180 23.11 41.38 -29.01
C ALA A 180 22.53 42.79 -28.74
N GLY A 181 21.99 43.44 -29.77
CA GLY A 181 21.30 44.73 -29.69
C GLY A 181 19.79 44.58 -29.94
N ILE A 182 19.19 45.59 -30.56
CA ILE A 182 17.77 45.61 -30.90
C ILE A 182 17.58 45.39 -32.40
N ILE A 183 16.79 44.39 -32.78
CA ILE A 183 16.15 44.25 -34.10
C ILE A 183 14.66 44.44 -33.88
N ARG A 184 14.03 45.42 -34.56
CA ARG A 184 12.62 45.77 -34.30
C ARG A 184 11.88 46.28 -35.52
N SER A 185 10.74 45.69 -35.87
CA SER A 185 9.76 46.35 -36.75
C SER A 185 8.68 47.08 -35.94
N THR A 186 8.06 48.09 -36.55
CA THR A 186 6.92 48.82 -35.99
C THR A 186 5.84 49.02 -37.05
N ASN A 187 4.59 49.13 -36.61
CA ASN A 187 3.45 49.52 -37.44
C ASN A 187 2.91 50.87 -36.96
N ASN A 188 2.35 51.67 -37.86
CA ASN A 188 1.59 52.86 -37.47
C ASN A 188 0.26 52.42 -36.81
N PRO A 189 -0.35 53.26 -35.95
CA PRO A 189 -1.62 52.93 -35.30
C PRO A 189 -2.72 52.56 -36.31
N GLY A 190 -3.28 51.36 -36.17
CA GLY A 190 -4.34 50.83 -37.05
C GLY A 190 -3.86 50.17 -38.35
N SER A 191 -2.55 50.02 -38.57
CA SER A 191 -2.03 49.27 -39.72
C SER A 191 -2.19 47.75 -39.54
N THR A 192 -2.48 47.08 -40.66
CA THR A 192 -2.54 45.61 -40.80
C THR A 192 -1.29 45.02 -41.45
N SER A 193 -0.18 45.78 -41.53
CA SER A 193 1.05 45.29 -42.16
C SER A 193 1.64 44.09 -41.42
N SER A 194 2.00 43.05 -42.18
CA SER A 194 2.74 41.89 -41.72
C SER A 194 4.22 42.25 -41.54
N SER A 195 4.53 43.08 -40.54
CA SER A 195 5.87 43.58 -40.29
C SER A 195 6.52 42.81 -39.15
N ASP A 196 7.59 42.08 -39.43
CA ASP A 196 8.21 41.13 -38.50
C ASP A 196 9.63 41.55 -38.08
N GLY A 197 10.14 41.02 -36.97
CA GLY A 197 11.48 41.35 -36.49
C GLY A 197 12.55 40.80 -37.44
N VAL A 198 12.44 39.51 -37.76
CA VAL A 198 13.19 38.82 -38.81
C VAL A 198 12.20 38.04 -39.67
N ASP A 199 12.26 38.19 -40.98
CA ASP A 199 11.45 37.41 -41.92
C ASP A 199 12.38 36.67 -42.89
N ALA A 200 12.50 35.36 -42.70
CA ALA A 200 13.30 34.48 -43.54
C ALA A 200 12.68 34.25 -44.93
N GLN A 201 11.43 34.66 -45.18
CA GLN A 201 10.71 34.39 -46.41
C GLN A 201 10.78 32.87 -46.73
N ALA A 202 11.10 32.50 -47.97
CA ALA A 202 11.35 31.11 -48.39
C ALA A 202 12.82 30.65 -48.19
N ASN A 203 13.68 31.47 -47.59
CA ASN A 203 15.11 31.18 -47.49
C ASN A 203 15.41 30.19 -46.36
N THR A 204 15.61 28.94 -46.75
CA THR A 204 16.00 27.83 -45.86
C THR A 204 17.44 27.96 -45.32
N GLY A 205 17.72 27.31 -44.20
CA GLY A 205 19.05 27.21 -43.58
C GLY A 205 19.44 28.42 -42.71
N VAL A 206 18.52 29.34 -42.46
CA VAL A 206 18.79 30.54 -41.66
C VAL A 206 19.11 30.18 -40.20
N VAL A 207 20.08 30.89 -39.62
CA VAL A 207 20.51 30.74 -38.23
C VAL A 207 20.40 32.08 -37.50
N VAL A 208 19.61 32.13 -36.42
CA VAL A 208 19.44 33.30 -35.57
C VAL A 208 19.99 33.01 -34.18
N VAL A 209 20.95 33.80 -33.73
CA VAL A 209 21.53 33.74 -32.37
C VAL A 209 21.23 35.06 -31.66
N ASN A 210 20.26 35.03 -30.75
CA ASN A 210 19.95 36.14 -29.86
C ASN A 210 20.75 35.98 -28.55
N ALA A 211 21.62 36.95 -28.26
CA ALA A 211 22.45 36.98 -27.06
C ALA A 211 21.66 37.47 -25.83
N GLY A 212 22.25 37.36 -24.64
CA GLY A 212 21.59 37.72 -23.37
C GLY A 212 21.22 39.20 -23.18
N THR A 213 21.61 40.08 -24.11
CA THR A 213 21.19 41.49 -24.18
C THR A 213 20.33 41.80 -25.41
N GLY A 214 20.08 40.79 -26.25
CA GLY A 214 19.42 40.95 -27.54
C GLY A 214 17.90 40.98 -27.44
N LEU A 215 17.30 41.94 -28.13
CA LEU A 215 15.86 42.00 -28.39
C LEU A 215 15.61 41.79 -29.89
N ILE A 216 14.75 40.84 -30.24
CA ILE A 216 14.13 40.72 -31.55
C ILE A 216 12.63 40.95 -31.36
N GLN A 217 12.06 41.98 -31.99
CA GLN A 217 10.65 42.35 -31.81
C GLN A 217 9.97 42.60 -33.16
N GLY A 218 8.87 41.90 -33.43
CA GLY A 218 7.98 42.22 -34.55
C GLY A 218 6.83 43.13 -34.16
N ALA A 219 6.30 43.89 -35.10
CA ALA A 219 4.95 44.45 -34.97
C ALA A 219 3.89 43.34 -35.04
N ARG A 220 4.14 42.29 -35.84
CA ARG A 220 3.41 41.03 -35.89
C ARG A 220 4.18 39.93 -35.14
N HIS A 221 5.09 39.19 -35.79
CA HIS A 221 5.91 38.12 -35.20
C HIS A 221 7.36 38.52 -34.95
N GLY A 222 7.97 37.97 -33.89
CA GLY A 222 9.39 38.19 -33.61
C GLY A 222 10.29 37.66 -34.73
N ILE A 223 10.07 36.41 -35.14
CA ILE A 223 10.73 35.74 -36.27
C ILE A 223 9.67 35.03 -37.11
N THR A 224 9.73 35.12 -38.44
CA THR A 224 8.87 34.38 -39.36
C THR A 224 9.61 33.79 -40.57
N GLY A 225 8.95 32.91 -41.32
CA GLY A 225 9.44 32.23 -42.53
C GLY A 225 8.53 31.05 -42.92
N GLY A 226 8.86 30.34 -43.99
CA GLY A 226 8.16 29.11 -44.40
C GLY A 226 8.71 28.52 -45.72
N PRO A 227 8.34 27.30 -46.13
CA PRO A 227 8.77 26.74 -47.40
C PRO A 227 8.08 27.42 -48.59
N ASP A 228 8.78 27.52 -49.73
CA ASP A 228 8.14 27.86 -51.00
C ASP A 228 7.14 26.77 -51.39
N THR A 229 5.84 27.10 -51.32
CA THR A 229 4.71 26.20 -51.57
C THR A 229 4.61 25.71 -53.02
N SER A 230 5.43 26.26 -53.94
CA SER A 230 5.57 25.79 -55.32
C SER A 230 6.71 24.77 -55.53
N THR A 231 7.53 24.53 -54.51
CA THR A 231 8.72 23.66 -54.56
C THR A 231 8.50 22.33 -53.81
N ASP A 232 9.58 21.63 -53.44
CA ASP A 232 9.49 20.33 -52.76
C ASP A 232 9.05 20.41 -51.28
N GLY A 233 8.82 21.61 -50.75
CA GLY A 233 8.30 21.85 -49.40
C GLY A 233 9.35 21.81 -48.28
N THR A 234 10.65 21.85 -48.60
CA THR A 234 11.74 21.77 -47.60
C THR A 234 12.10 23.14 -47.03
N PHE A 235 12.08 23.28 -45.70
CA PHE A 235 12.52 24.51 -45.01
C PHE A 235 13.20 24.18 -43.67
N THR A 236 14.22 24.94 -43.30
CA THR A 236 14.92 24.77 -42.02
C THR A 236 15.30 26.12 -41.44
N LEU A 237 15.14 26.26 -40.12
CA LEU A 237 15.51 27.44 -39.36
C LEU A 237 16.12 26.99 -38.02
N SER A 238 17.21 27.63 -37.59
CA SER A 238 17.76 27.44 -36.25
C SER A 238 17.71 28.74 -35.47
N VAL A 239 17.13 28.71 -34.26
CA VAL A 239 17.05 29.85 -33.33
C VAL A 239 17.70 29.47 -32.02
N THR A 240 18.66 30.26 -31.55
CA THR A 240 19.24 30.16 -30.21
C THR A 240 18.99 31.46 -29.47
N ASN A 241 18.15 31.42 -28.45
CA ASN A 241 17.84 32.55 -27.58
C ASN A 241 18.50 32.35 -26.22
N ASN A 242 19.63 33.02 -26.00
CA ASN A 242 20.43 32.87 -24.79
C ASN A 242 19.75 33.48 -23.56
N ALA A 243 20.17 33.06 -22.36
CA ALA A 243 19.64 33.58 -21.11
C ALA A 243 19.75 35.12 -21.04
N GLY A 244 18.62 35.79 -20.79
CA GLY A 244 18.46 37.24 -20.83
C GLY A 244 17.96 37.82 -22.16
N GLY A 245 18.07 37.07 -23.27
CA GLY A 245 17.58 37.48 -24.58
C GLY A 245 16.05 37.38 -24.70
N THR A 246 15.46 38.29 -25.46
CA THR A 246 14.00 38.34 -25.71
C THR A 246 13.70 38.26 -27.20
N ILE A 247 12.77 37.37 -27.58
CA ILE A 247 12.13 37.32 -28.89
C ILE A 247 10.63 37.56 -28.67
N GLN A 248 10.05 38.54 -29.36
CA GLN A 248 8.67 38.97 -29.12
C GLN A 248 7.87 39.28 -30.40
N GLY A 249 6.72 38.64 -30.56
CA GLY A 249 5.64 39.13 -31.40
C GLY A 249 4.74 40.09 -30.62
N MET A 250 4.38 41.24 -31.20
CA MET A 250 3.51 42.24 -30.56
C MET A 250 2.04 42.11 -30.95
N ASN A 251 1.76 41.50 -32.10
CA ASN A 251 0.41 41.14 -32.56
C ASN A 251 0.47 39.85 -33.40
N GLY A 252 0.91 38.77 -32.75
CA GLY A 252 1.29 37.51 -33.36
C GLY A 252 2.35 36.79 -32.53
N SER A 253 2.77 35.63 -33.03
CA SER A 253 3.64 34.68 -32.36
C SER A 253 5.08 35.18 -32.12
N GLY A 254 5.76 34.67 -31.08
CA GLY A 254 7.18 34.95 -30.84
C GLY A 254 8.07 34.45 -31.99
N ILE A 255 7.82 33.22 -32.43
CA ILE A 255 8.35 32.61 -33.65
C ILE A 255 7.16 31.98 -34.39
N ASN A 256 7.02 32.23 -35.68
CA ASN A 256 5.93 31.72 -36.53
C ASN A 256 6.51 31.15 -37.82
N ILE A 257 6.46 29.84 -38.03
CA ILE A 257 6.88 29.21 -39.28
C ILE A 257 5.68 28.55 -39.95
N ASP A 258 5.21 29.21 -41.01
CA ASP A 258 4.16 28.70 -41.89
C ASP A 258 4.71 27.48 -42.64
N GLY A 259 3.93 26.42 -42.76
CA GLY A 259 4.32 25.28 -43.58
C GLY A 259 3.28 24.18 -43.59
N PHE A 260 3.67 22.91 -43.82
CA PHE A 260 2.68 21.86 -44.13
C PHE A 260 3.17 20.40 -44.15
N ASN A 261 4.43 20.10 -43.80
CA ASN A 261 4.96 18.74 -43.98
C ASN A 261 6.23 18.42 -43.14
N ALA A 262 6.58 17.14 -43.07
CA ALA A 262 7.72 16.62 -42.29
C ALA A 262 9.13 17.04 -42.76
N LYS A 263 9.29 17.74 -43.90
CA LYS A 263 10.59 18.26 -44.38
C LYS A 263 10.90 19.66 -43.88
N GLU A 264 9.92 20.30 -43.24
CA GLU A 264 10.11 21.54 -42.52
C GLU A 264 10.60 21.20 -41.10
N VAL A 265 11.79 21.70 -40.73
CA VAL A 265 12.39 21.40 -39.42
C VAL A 265 12.96 22.66 -38.79
N VAL A 266 12.33 23.10 -37.70
CA VAL A 266 12.73 24.28 -36.92
C VAL A 266 13.41 23.82 -35.63
N THR A 267 14.62 24.31 -35.34
CA THR A 267 15.37 23.95 -34.12
C THR A 267 15.54 25.15 -33.21
N ILE A 268 15.04 25.06 -31.98
CA ILE A 268 14.97 26.19 -31.03
C ILE A 268 15.67 25.81 -29.72
N ASN A 269 16.76 26.51 -29.40
CA ASN A 269 17.41 26.44 -28.09
C ASN A 269 17.05 27.71 -27.30
N ASN A 270 16.12 27.62 -26.34
CA ASN A 270 15.67 28.75 -25.55
C ASN A 270 16.12 28.67 -24.09
N ALA A 271 16.97 29.61 -23.68
CA ALA A 271 17.28 29.92 -22.29
C ALA A 271 16.80 31.32 -21.87
N GLY A 272 16.32 32.14 -22.81
CA GLY A 272 15.76 33.47 -22.60
C GLY A 272 14.23 33.47 -22.55
N VAL A 273 13.62 34.55 -23.05
CA VAL A 273 12.17 34.70 -23.19
C VAL A 273 11.77 34.68 -24.67
N ILE A 274 10.81 33.83 -25.02
CA ILE A 274 10.07 33.89 -26.28
C ILE A 274 8.60 34.16 -25.94
N VAL A 275 7.99 35.18 -26.53
CA VAL A 275 6.60 35.54 -26.25
C VAL A 275 5.85 36.01 -27.50
N GLY A 276 4.67 35.45 -27.75
CA GLY A 276 3.70 36.06 -28.66
C GLY A 276 2.71 36.93 -27.90
N ASN A 277 2.07 37.87 -28.59
CA ASN A 277 0.99 38.68 -28.02
C ASN A 277 -0.17 38.75 -29.01
N GLY A 278 -1.34 38.23 -28.63
CA GLY A 278 -2.49 38.09 -29.52
C GLY A 278 -3.47 39.25 -29.42
N VAL A 279 -3.12 40.43 -29.95
CA VAL A 279 -4.02 41.61 -29.90
C VAL A 279 -5.22 41.44 -30.85
N THR A 280 -5.00 40.84 -32.02
CA THR A 280 -6.03 40.50 -33.01
C THR A 280 -5.87 39.08 -33.60
N GLY A 281 -5.11 38.21 -32.92
CA GLY A 281 -4.86 36.82 -33.30
C GLY A 281 -4.51 35.96 -32.09
N ASP A 282 -4.01 34.75 -32.34
CA ASP A 282 -3.54 33.74 -31.38
C ASP A 282 -2.41 34.22 -30.44
N GLY A 283 -1.34 34.79 -30.99
CA GLY A 283 -0.23 35.33 -30.20
C GLY A 283 0.62 34.27 -29.51
N ASP A 284 0.93 33.18 -30.20
CA ASP A 284 1.62 32.01 -29.64
C ASP A 284 3.08 32.27 -29.24
N GLY A 285 3.59 31.52 -28.26
CA GLY A 285 5.02 31.56 -27.95
C GLY A 285 5.85 31.10 -29.15
N VAL A 286 5.54 29.92 -29.66
CA VAL A 286 6.09 29.33 -30.89
C VAL A 286 4.96 28.68 -31.68
N ASP A 287 4.84 29.06 -32.94
CA ASP A 287 3.99 28.42 -33.94
C ASP A 287 4.87 27.86 -35.07
N VAL A 288 4.72 26.57 -35.38
CA VAL A 288 5.47 25.83 -36.40
C VAL A 288 4.57 24.73 -36.98
N ASP A 289 3.96 24.98 -38.15
CA ASP A 289 3.12 23.99 -38.83
C ASP A 289 3.85 22.66 -39.09
N GLY A 290 5.18 22.69 -39.32
CA GLY A 290 6.02 21.52 -39.57
C GLY A 290 6.54 20.81 -38.32
N LEU A 291 7.81 20.40 -38.33
CA LEU A 291 8.44 19.74 -37.18
C LEU A 291 9.29 20.72 -36.37
N VAL A 292 9.18 20.66 -35.05
CA VAL A 292 9.99 21.46 -34.13
C VAL A 292 10.90 20.60 -33.25
N ASN A 293 12.11 21.08 -33.00
CA ASN A 293 13.05 20.54 -32.02
C ASN A 293 13.37 21.63 -30.98
N ILE A 294 12.64 21.65 -29.87
CA ILE A 294 12.79 22.62 -28.78
C ILE A 294 13.63 22.03 -27.65
N VAL A 295 14.64 22.76 -27.21
CA VAL A 295 15.24 22.63 -25.88
C VAL A 295 14.98 23.92 -25.11
N ASN A 296 14.10 23.87 -24.10
CA ASN A 296 13.71 25.02 -23.30
C ASN A 296 14.21 24.91 -21.85
N SER A 297 15.05 25.86 -21.43
CA SER A 297 15.37 26.16 -20.03
C SER A 297 14.93 27.57 -19.61
N GLY A 298 14.42 28.36 -20.55
CA GLY A 298 13.86 29.69 -20.32
C GLY A 298 12.34 29.69 -20.27
N THR A 299 11.73 30.77 -20.74
CA THR A 299 10.27 30.93 -20.86
C THR A 299 9.86 30.96 -22.33
N ILE A 300 8.87 30.14 -22.69
CA ILE A 300 8.09 30.27 -23.92
C ILE A 300 6.64 30.53 -23.52
N ARG A 301 6.02 31.57 -24.09
CA ARG A 301 4.67 31.99 -23.67
C ARG A 301 3.80 32.51 -24.82
N GLY A 302 2.65 31.88 -25.04
CA GLY A 302 1.54 32.51 -25.76
C GLY A 302 0.82 33.45 -24.79
N ALA A 303 0.55 34.69 -25.20
CA ALA A 303 -0.07 35.67 -24.32
C ALA A 303 -1.19 36.45 -24.99
N GLN A 304 -2.27 36.61 -24.24
CA GLN A 304 -3.33 37.60 -24.49
C GLN A 304 -4.24 37.36 -25.71
N ALA A 305 -4.29 36.16 -26.32
CA ALA A 305 -5.18 35.86 -27.45
C ALA A 305 -6.59 36.48 -27.33
N PHE A 306 -7.07 37.02 -28.45
CA PHE A 306 -8.39 37.64 -28.55
C PHE A 306 -9.37 36.76 -29.34
N ASN A 307 -10.20 36.01 -28.61
CA ASN A 307 -11.18 35.03 -29.15
C ASN A 307 -10.58 33.89 -29.99
N ASP A 308 -9.30 33.59 -29.79
CA ASP A 308 -8.60 32.46 -30.39
C ASP A 308 -7.93 31.59 -29.31
N VAL A 309 -7.23 30.54 -29.74
CA VAL A 309 -6.33 29.77 -28.87
C VAL A 309 -5.00 30.53 -28.72
N SER A 310 -4.38 30.47 -27.54
CA SER A 310 -3.04 31.00 -27.26
C SER A 310 -2.20 29.86 -26.69
N GLU A 311 -1.18 29.49 -27.45
CA GLU A 311 -0.33 28.35 -27.16
C GLU A 311 1.03 28.81 -26.64
N GLY A 312 1.56 28.11 -25.63
CA GLY A 312 2.99 28.18 -25.36
C GLY A 312 3.79 27.68 -26.57
N VAL A 313 3.40 26.53 -27.13
CA VAL A 313 3.91 26.00 -28.39
C VAL A 313 2.76 25.32 -29.16
N THR A 314 2.56 25.65 -30.43
CA THR A 314 1.83 24.78 -31.37
C THR A 314 2.81 24.18 -32.38
N ALA A 315 2.66 22.89 -32.72
CA ALA A 315 3.56 22.22 -33.65
C ALA A 315 2.93 21.04 -34.42
N GLY A 316 3.29 20.89 -35.69
CA GLY A 316 3.04 19.68 -36.50
C GLY A 316 3.73 18.42 -35.99
N GLY A 317 4.70 18.55 -35.10
CA GLY A 317 5.29 17.43 -34.35
C GLY A 317 6.75 17.67 -33.98
N GLY A 318 7.45 16.59 -33.61
CA GLY A 318 8.88 16.62 -33.29
C GLY A 318 9.18 16.48 -31.80
N THR A 319 10.26 17.11 -31.33
CA THR A 319 10.79 16.90 -29.96
C THR A 319 10.76 18.19 -29.14
N ILE A 320 10.19 18.15 -27.95
CA ILE A 320 10.16 19.26 -27.00
C ILE A 320 10.74 18.78 -25.67
N VAL A 321 11.91 19.30 -25.29
CA VAL A 321 12.54 19.06 -23.98
C VAL A 321 12.41 20.32 -23.15
N ASN A 322 11.51 20.30 -22.16
CA ASN A 322 11.27 21.40 -21.24
C ASN A 322 11.91 21.17 -19.87
N SER A 323 12.66 22.16 -19.42
CA SER A 323 13.20 22.31 -18.05
C SER A 323 12.89 23.69 -17.46
N GLY A 324 12.44 24.63 -18.28
CA GLY A 324 11.92 25.93 -17.87
C GLY A 324 10.39 25.95 -17.88
N THR A 325 9.83 26.99 -18.50
CA THR A 325 8.41 27.32 -18.46
C THR A 325 7.83 27.39 -19.88
N ILE A 326 6.72 26.68 -20.12
CA ILE A 326 5.89 26.80 -21.32
C ILE A 326 4.44 27.08 -20.88
N VAL A 327 3.85 28.20 -21.31
CA VAL A 327 2.48 28.60 -20.89
C VAL A 327 1.69 29.21 -22.04
N GLY A 328 0.43 28.81 -22.20
CA GLY A 328 -0.56 29.57 -22.96
C GLY A 328 -1.46 30.36 -22.02
N GLU A 329 -1.35 31.69 -22.07
CA GLU A 329 -2.14 32.64 -21.27
C GLU A 329 -3.23 33.30 -22.13
N ASN A 330 -4.49 33.22 -21.70
CA ASN A 330 -5.63 33.82 -22.41
C ASN A 330 -6.25 35.01 -21.67
N THR A 331 -6.84 35.92 -22.45
CA THR A 331 -7.84 36.86 -21.91
C THR A 331 -9.23 36.23 -21.87
N ALA A 332 -10.17 36.86 -21.17
CA ALA A 332 -11.54 36.35 -21.04
C ALA A 332 -12.26 36.29 -22.40
N GLY A 333 -12.36 35.10 -22.98
CA GLY A 333 -12.96 34.84 -24.29
C GLY A 333 -12.10 33.96 -25.21
N GLY A 334 -10.77 33.98 -25.03
CA GLY A 334 -9.85 33.05 -25.71
C GLY A 334 -9.65 31.74 -24.96
N VAL A 335 -8.77 30.87 -25.46
CA VAL A 335 -8.43 29.56 -24.87
C VAL A 335 -6.92 29.47 -24.65
N GLY A 336 -6.44 29.15 -23.44
CA GLY A 336 -5.00 29.07 -23.15
C GLY A 336 -4.48 27.64 -23.01
N ARG A 337 -3.52 27.23 -23.87
CA ARG A 337 -2.91 25.89 -23.90
C ARG A 337 -1.40 25.89 -23.71
N GLY A 338 -0.87 24.89 -23.01
CA GLY A 338 0.58 24.75 -22.85
C GLY A 338 1.27 24.39 -24.16
N ILE A 339 0.92 23.23 -24.72
CA ILE A 339 1.40 22.71 -25.99
C ILE A 339 0.23 22.14 -26.79
N THR A 340 0.09 22.52 -28.06
CA THR A 340 -0.73 21.83 -29.05
C THR A 340 0.15 21.06 -30.03
N LEU A 341 -0.21 19.81 -30.31
CA LEU A 341 0.36 19.01 -31.40
C LEU A 341 -0.71 18.77 -32.46
N ALA A 342 -0.56 19.37 -33.64
CA ALA A 342 -1.53 19.35 -34.73
C ALA A 342 -0.84 19.64 -36.07
N GLY A 343 -1.19 18.92 -37.14
CA GLY A 343 -0.86 19.35 -38.50
C GLY A 343 -1.82 20.43 -38.99
N VAL A 344 -1.54 21.00 -40.16
CA VAL A 344 -2.23 22.21 -40.65
C VAL A 344 -3.75 22.11 -40.69
N ASP A 345 -4.42 23.24 -40.43
CA ASP A 345 -5.87 23.43 -40.52
C ASP A 345 -6.29 24.23 -41.77
N LYS A 346 -5.33 24.74 -42.56
CA LYS A 346 -5.56 25.48 -43.80
C LYS A 346 -4.77 24.83 -44.94
N ASP A 347 -5.34 24.84 -46.14
CA ASP A 347 -4.65 24.40 -47.35
C ASP A 347 -3.49 25.37 -47.66
N PRO A 348 -2.24 24.89 -47.83
CA PRO A 348 -1.07 25.77 -47.87
C PRO A 348 -1.02 26.68 -49.11
N VAL A 349 -1.76 26.34 -50.18
CA VAL A 349 -1.77 27.08 -51.46
C VAL A 349 -2.95 28.04 -51.54
N THR A 350 -4.16 27.56 -51.24
CA THR A 350 -5.41 28.34 -51.33
C THR A 350 -5.76 29.10 -50.05
N LYS A 351 -5.10 28.77 -48.93
CA LYS A 351 -5.35 29.30 -47.57
C LYS A 351 -6.80 29.12 -47.10
N LEU A 352 -7.55 28.21 -47.72
CA LEU A 352 -8.91 27.84 -47.29
C LEU A 352 -8.85 26.85 -46.11
N PRO A 353 -9.79 26.91 -45.14
CA PRO A 353 -9.87 25.94 -44.06
C PRO A 353 -10.06 24.50 -44.58
N ILE A 354 -9.33 23.57 -43.98
CA ILE A 354 -9.45 22.12 -44.16
C ILE A 354 -9.66 21.45 -42.80
N ALA A 355 -9.90 20.14 -42.79
CA ALA A 355 -9.88 19.40 -41.53
C ALA A 355 -8.44 19.31 -41.00
N THR A 356 -8.24 19.70 -39.73
CA THR A 356 -6.94 19.67 -39.04
C THR A 356 -6.25 18.32 -39.24
N GLN A 357 -5.04 18.37 -39.80
CA GLN A 357 -4.26 17.16 -40.08
C GLN A 357 -3.69 16.58 -38.79
N GLY A 358 -3.46 15.26 -38.76
CA GLY A 358 -2.65 14.66 -37.69
C GLY A 358 -1.17 15.03 -37.84
N ILE A 359 -0.42 14.87 -36.75
CA ILE A 359 1.02 15.18 -36.66
C ILE A 359 1.86 14.57 -37.80
N TYR A 360 2.96 15.23 -38.19
CA TYR A 360 3.80 14.84 -39.32
C TYR A 360 4.94 13.85 -38.99
N ALA A 361 5.20 13.59 -37.71
CA ALA A 361 6.18 12.61 -37.25
C ALA A 361 5.85 12.08 -35.85
N ASN A 362 6.54 11.02 -35.42
CA ASN A 362 6.54 10.60 -34.02
C ASN A 362 7.02 11.76 -33.14
N SER A 363 6.22 12.13 -32.14
CA SER A 363 6.46 13.34 -31.35
C SER A 363 6.75 13.00 -29.89
N THR A 364 7.70 13.70 -29.27
CA THR A 364 8.15 13.44 -27.91
C THR A 364 8.23 14.72 -27.09
N ILE A 365 7.51 14.77 -25.97
CA ILE A 365 7.56 15.84 -24.98
C ILE A 365 8.21 15.29 -23.70
N VAL A 366 9.35 15.83 -23.29
CA VAL A 366 9.99 15.52 -22.01
C VAL A 366 9.92 16.76 -21.13
N ASN A 367 9.15 16.70 -20.05
CA ASN A 367 8.99 17.81 -19.12
C ASN A 367 9.72 17.56 -17.79
N SER A 368 10.46 18.55 -17.34
CA SER A 368 11.11 18.62 -16.02
C SER A 368 10.93 19.98 -15.34
N GLY A 369 10.23 20.90 -16.00
CA GLY A 369 9.82 22.21 -15.48
C GLY A 369 8.29 22.35 -15.51
N LEU A 370 7.77 23.54 -15.87
CA LEU A 370 6.34 23.82 -15.96
C LEU A 370 5.84 23.80 -17.41
N ILE A 371 4.76 23.07 -17.66
CA ILE A 371 3.90 23.26 -18.85
C ILE A 371 2.47 23.53 -18.36
N ARG A 372 1.87 24.63 -18.80
CA ARG A 372 0.54 25.07 -18.32
C ARG A 372 -0.38 25.58 -19.43
N GLY A 373 -1.59 25.06 -19.48
CA GLY A 373 -2.73 25.69 -20.17
C GLY A 373 -3.57 26.47 -19.17
N GLN A 374 -3.77 27.78 -19.35
CA GLN A 374 -4.52 28.59 -18.39
C GLN A 374 -6.01 28.22 -18.34
N SER A 375 -6.59 27.74 -19.44
CA SER A 375 -8.04 27.46 -19.53
C SER A 375 -8.37 26.23 -20.39
N ASP A 376 -7.40 25.38 -20.68
CA ASP A 376 -7.50 24.15 -21.46
C ASP A 376 -6.27 23.28 -21.12
N SER A 377 -5.95 22.26 -21.91
CA SER A 377 -4.84 21.34 -21.66
C SER A 377 -3.45 21.99 -21.51
N ALA A 378 -2.62 21.41 -20.63
CA ALA A 378 -1.17 21.59 -20.69
C ALA A 378 -0.58 20.98 -21.97
N ILE A 379 -1.12 19.83 -22.41
CA ILE A 379 -0.75 19.17 -23.66
C ILE A 379 -2.02 18.67 -24.36
N ALA A 380 -2.32 19.21 -25.54
CA ALA A 380 -3.39 18.75 -26.41
C ALA A 380 -2.82 18.19 -27.73
N VAL A 381 -3.22 16.98 -28.10
CA VAL A 381 -2.98 16.43 -29.44
C VAL A 381 -4.30 16.52 -30.21
N THR A 382 -4.28 17.12 -31.39
CA THR A 382 -5.49 17.32 -32.21
C THR A 382 -5.27 16.86 -33.65
N GLY A 383 -6.33 16.92 -34.46
CA GLY A 383 -6.34 16.40 -35.84
C GLY A 383 -6.68 14.91 -35.95
N ALA A 384 -6.65 14.42 -37.19
CA ALA A 384 -7.03 13.04 -37.51
C ALA A 384 -5.96 12.00 -37.15
N ARG A 385 -6.36 10.83 -36.62
CA ARG A 385 -5.46 9.70 -36.34
C ARG A 385 -4.65 9.32 -37.56
N ASN A 386 -3.34 9.15 -37.38
CA ASN A 386 -2.44 8.62 -38.39
C ASN A 386 -1.50 7.56 -37.77
N ALA A 387 -0.44 7.18 -38.50
CA ALA A 387 0.48 6.11 -38.09
C ALA A 387 1.54 6.55 -37.06
N PHE A 388 1.59 7.84 -36.69
CA PHE A 388 2.58 8.36 -35.75
C PHE A 388 2.09 8.32 -34.31
N THR A 389 3.05 8.25 -33.39
CA THR A 389 2.79 8.14 -31.95
C THR A 389 3.24 9.38 -31.18
N VAL A 390 2.58 9.67 -30.06
CA VAL A 390 2.97 10.75 -29.14
C VAL A 390 3.52 10.17 -27.84
N THR A 391 4.70 10.60 -27.41
CA THR A 391 5.30 10.23 -26.12
C THR A 391 5.38 11.45 -25.23
N VAL A 392 4.78 11.39 -24.04
CA VAL A 392 4.86 12.43 -23.00
C VAL A 392 5.54 11.83 -21.78
N ILE A 393 6.66 12.40 -21.35
CA ILE A 393 7.41 12.00 -20.16
C ILE A 393 7.48 13.19 -19.20
N ASN A 394 6.65 13.19 -18.16
CA ASN A 394 6.73 14.15 -17.08
C ASN A 394 7.66 13.59 -15.98
N GLN A 395 8.88 14.13 -15.91
CA GLN A 395 9.92 13.75 -14.95
C GLN A 395 9.53 14.14 -13.52
N ALA A 396 10.27 13.66 -12.51
CA ALA A 396 9.93 13.85 -11.10
C ALA A 396 9.80 15.32 -10.64
N SER A 397 10.52 16.25 -11.28
CA SER A 397 10.39 17.71 -11.03
C SER A 397 9.35 18.41 -11.93
N GLY A 398 8.82 17.70 -12.93
CA GLY A 398 7.92 18.24 -13.93
C GLY A 398 6.51 18.47 -13.39
N VAL A 399 5.93 19.60 -13.77
CA VAL A 399 4.55 19.99 -13.47
C VAL A 399 3.79 20.20 -14.77
N LEU A 400 2.67 19.49 -14.93
CA LEU A 400 1.65 19.74 -15.95
C LEU A 400 0.40 20.28 -15.25
N GLU A 401 -0.11 21.43 -15.69
CA GLU A 401 -1.28 22.10 -15.09
C GLU A 401 -2.26 22.60 -16.17
N GLY A 402 -3.56 22.37 -15.98
CA GLY A 402 -4.61 22.86 -16.88
C GLY A 402 -5.90 22.05 -16.82
N GLY A 403 -6.62 22.01 -17.94
CA GLY A 403 -7.91 21.34 -18.12
C GLY A 403 -9.09 22.31 -18.34
N GLY A 404 -8.95 23.56 -17.94
CA GLY A 404 -10.00 24.58 -18.03
C GLY A 404 -11.27 24.19 -17.29
N ALA A 405 -12.41 24.44 -17.93
CA ALA A 405 -13.71 24.02 -17.42
C ALA A 405 -14.10 22.59 -17.84
N THR A 406 -13.44 22.00 -18.84
CA THR A 406 -14.00 20.83 -19.58
C THR A 406 -12.99 19.81 -20.11
N ALA A 407 -11.74 20.20 -20.38
CA ALA A 407 -10.70 19.35 -20.99
C ALA A 407 -9.88 18.60 -19.94
N ALA A 408 -8.94 17.76 -20.38
CA ALA A 408 -7.95 17.14 -19.50
C ALA A 408 -6.63 17.94 -19.53
N VAL A 409 -5.82 17.87 -18.46
CA VAL A 409 -4.45 18.44 -18.46
C VAL A 409 -3.61 17.86 -19.60
N VAL A 410 -3.68 16.54 -19.79
CA VAL A 410 -3.09 15.83 -20.93
C VAL A 410 -4.20 15.17 -21.74
N ASN A 411 -4.39 15.63 -22.97
CA ASN A 411 -5.32 15.06 -23.95
C ASN A 411 -4.54 14.55 -25.16
N THR A 412 -4.52 13.23 -25.39
CA THR A 412 -3.74 12.63 -26.49
C THR A 412 -4.53 12.44 -27.79
N GLY A 413 -5.78 12.92 -27.86
CA GLY A 413 -6.55 12.99 -29.10
C GLY A 413 -6.77 11.62 -29.75
N ALA A 414 -6.56 11.54 -31.06
CA ALA A 414 -6.86 10.33 -31.83
C ALA A 414 -5.63 9.43 -32.08
N ASN A 415 -4.42 9.89 -31.76
CA ASN A 415 -3.18 9.16 -32.00
C ASN A 415 -2.83 8.21 -30.86
N ASP A 416 -2.10 7.13 -31.18
CA ASP A 416 -1.60 6.19 -30.17
C ASP A 416 -0.49 6.87 -29.35
N ALA A 417 -0.64 6.87 -28.02
CA ALA A 417 0.22 7.66 -27.15
C ALA A 417 0.77 6.89 -25.94
N THR A 418 1.93 7.31 -25.46
CA THR A 418 2.55 6.83 -24.21
C THR A 418 2.75 8.02 -23.28
N VAL A 419 2.00 8.06 -22.17
CA VAL A 419 2.13 9.09 -21.13
C VAL A 419 2.78 8.46 -19.90
N VAL A 420 3.96 8.94 -19.52
CA VAL A 420 4.70 8.50 -18.33
C VAL A 420 4.80 9.66 -17.35
N ASN A 421 4.31 9.48 -16.12
CA ASN A 421 4.34 10.48 -15.06
C ASN A 421 5.15 9.99 -13.86
N TYR A 422 6.24 10.69 -13.58
CA TYR A 422 7.02 10.64 -12.35
C TYR A 422 6.79 11.87 -11.45
N GLY A 423 6.27 12.97 -12.02
CA GLY A 423 6.06 14.26 -11.35
C GLY A 423 4.59 14.56 -11.09
N THR A 424 4.22 15.84 -11.19
CA THR A 424 2.86 16.33 -10.90
C THR A 424 2.04 16.55 -12.16
N ILE A 425 0.83 16.00 -12.20
CA ILE A 425 -0.26 16.40 -13.10
C ILE A 425 -1.40 16.94 -12.23
N THR A 426 -1.80 18.19 -12.42
CA THR A 426 -2.89 18.81 -11.65
C THR A 426 -3.94 19.42 -12.57
N ALA A 427 -5.14 18.85 -12.51
CA ALA A 427 -6.34 19.40 -13.12
C ALA A 427 -6.84 20.59 -12.30
N ASP A 428 -7.46 21.53 -13.00
CA ASP A 428 -8.10 22.72 -12.47
C ASP A 428 -9.62 22.52 -12.24
N GLN A 429 -10.49 23.34 -12.84
CA GLN A 429 -11.94 23.29 -12.64
C GLN A 429 -12.60 22.08 -13.32
N SER A 430 -11.96 21.58 -14.38
CA SER A 430 -12.39 20.40 -15.15
C SER A 430 -12.42 19.11 -14.33
N GLY A 431 -11.55 18.99 -13.32
CA GLY A 431 -11.32 17.77 -12.57
C GLY A 431 -10.69 16.63 -13.36
N LYS A 432 -10.22 16.84 -14.61
CA LYS A 432 -9.67 15.77 -15.47
C LYS A 432 -8.15 15.90 -15.63
N ALA A 433 -7.40 14.92 -15.16
CA ALA A 433 -5.94 14.92 -15.29
C ALA A 433 -5.48 14.37 -16.65
N VAL A 434 -6.01 13.23 -17.09
CA VAL A 434 -5.59 12.59 -18.35
C VAL A 434 -6.80 12.03 -19.11
N ASP A 435 -6.91 12.34 -20.40
CA ASP A 435 -7.79 11.63 -21.32
C ASP A 435 -6.99 11.14 -22.53
N LEU A 436 -6.98 9.82 -22.72
CA LEU A 436 -6.19 9.18 -23.78
C LEU A 436 -6.91 9.15 -25.15
N GLY A 437 -8.16 9.62 -25.22
CA GLY A 437 -8.91 9.80 -26.47
C GLY A 437 -9.14 8.50 -27.23
N SER A 438 -9.13 8.53 -28.57
CA SER A 438 -9.45 7.35 -29.41
C SER A 438 -8.22 6.54 -29.86
N GLY A 439 -7.02 6.93 -29.41
CA GLY A 439 -5.79 6.17 -29.58
C GLY A 439 -5.72 4.93 -28.68
N ASN A 440 -4.95 3.92 -29.10
CA ASN A 440 -4.63 2.74 -28.31
C ASN A 440 -3.39 3.05 -27.45
N SER A 441 -3.62 3.72 -26.32
CA SER A 441 -2.58 4.43 -25.59
C SER A 441 -2.21 3.78 -24.25
N THR A 442 -1.11 4.21 -23.64
CA THR A 442 -0.69 3.73 -22.31
C THR A 442 -0.42 4.89 -21.36
N LEU A 443 -0.98 4.84 -20.16
CA LEU A 443 -0.63 5.73 -19.04
C LEU A 443 0.20 4.95 -18.02
N GLN A 444 1.34 5.50 -17.61
CA GLN A 444 2.21 4.95 -16.59
C GLN A 444 2.44 5.98 -15.49
N ILE A 445 2.08 5.65 -14.25
CA ILE A 445 2.31 6.48 -13.05
C ILE A 445 3.38 5.77 -12.22
N LEU A 446 4.59 6.31 -12.17
CA LEU A 446 5.79 5.61 -11.75
C LEU A 446 6.57 6.38 -10.67
N GLY A 447 7.11 5.65 -9.68
CA GLY A 447 7.93 6.23 -8.62
C GLY A 447 7.15 6.90 -7.50
N GLY A 448 7.80 7.11 -6.36
CA GLY A 448 7.17 7.61 -5.13
C GLY A 448 6.89 9.12 -5.07
N SER A 449 7.24 9.86 -6.13
CA SER A 449 7.01 11.31 -6.23
C SER A 449 5.87 11.68 -7.17
N ALA A 450 5.26 10.71 -7.85
CA ALA A 450 4.20 10.96 -8.81
C ALA A 450 2.93 11.44 -8.10
N VAL A 451 2.36 12.54 -8.59
CA VAL A 451 1.10 13.13 -8.10
C VAL A 451 0.16 13.30 -9.29
N VAL A 452 -1.09 12.88 -9.12
CA VAL A 452 -2.16 13.08 -10.12
C VAL A 452 -3.40 13.59 -9.38
N ASN A 453 -3.75 14.85 -9.61
CA ASN A 453 -4.93 15.49 -9.05
C ASN A 453 -5.97 15.65 -10.16
N GLY A 454 -7.01 14.82 -10.15
CA GLY A 454 -8.05 14.77 -11.18
C GLY A 454 -8.15 13.38 -11.84
N ASP A 455 -9.26 13.13 -12.54
CA ASP A 455 -9.64 11.86 -13.13
C ASP A 455 -8.73 11.42 -14.27
N VAL A 456 -8.61 10.09 -14.47
CA VAL A 456 -7.90 9.50 -15.61
C VAL A 456 -8.82 8.60 -16.44
N SER A 457 -8.80 8.82 -17.75
CA SER A 457 -9.63 8.14 -18.76
C SER A 457 -8.74 7.45 -19.79
N GLY A 458 -9.00 6.16 -20.03
CA GLY A 458 -8.46 5.42 -21.18
C GLY A 458 -9.03 5.87 -22.53
N GLY A 459 -10.02 6.75 -22.53
CA GLY A 459 -10.70 7.28 -23.71
C GLY A 459 -11.64 6.25 -24.37
N THR A 460 -11.70 6.24 -25.70
CA THR A 460 -12.49 5.26 -26.49
C THR A 460 -11.64 4.20 -27.19
N GLY A 461 -10.31 4.33 -27.18
CA GLY A 461 -9.38 3.32 -27.70
C GLY A 461 -9.09 2.19 -26.71
N THR A 462 -8.27 1.21 -27.11
CA THR A 462 -7.91 0.07 -26.25
C THR A 462 -6.74 0.40 -25.31
N SER A 463 -6.91 1.43 -24.49
CA SER A 463 -5.82 1.97 -23.67
C SER A 463 -5.53 1.15 -22.41
N THR A 464 -4.32 1.26 -21.86
CA THR A 464 -3.88 0.56 -20.63
C THR A 464 -3.30 1.51 -19.58
N LEU A 465 -3.38 1.11 -18.31
CA LEU A 465 -2.84 1.86 -17.17
C LEU A 465 -1.87 0.99 -16.37
N THR A 466 -0.72 1.56 -15.98
CA THR A 466 0.18 0.99 -14.97
C THR A 466 0.41 2.00 -13.85
N ILE A 467 0.24 1.59 -12.59
CA ILE A 467 0.62 2.37 -11.41
C ILE A 467 1.67 1.57 -10.65
N THR A 468 2.87 2.12 -10.45
CA THR A 468 3.96 1.45 -9.71
C THR A 468 4.79 2.49 -8.94
N PRO A 469 4.45 2.77 -7.67
CA PRO A 469 5.21 3.71 -6.84
C PRO A 469 6.64 3.21 -6.53
N GLY A 470 6.84 1.89 -6.52
CA GLY A 470 8.06 1.22 -6.11
C GLY A 470 7.98 0.73 -4.66
N ALA A 471 8.77 -0.29 -4.33
CA ALA A 471 8.79 -0.87 -2.99
C ALA A 471 9.17 0.18 -1.93
N GLY A 472 8.38 0.28 -0.85
CA GLY A 472 8.54 1.27 0.22
C GLY A 472 7.91 2.64 -0.06
N ASN A 473 7.48 2.92 -1.29
CA ASN A 473 6.79 4.16 -1.67
C ASN A 473 5.27 4.00 -1.63
N ALA A 474 4.56 5.13 -1.62
CA ALA A 474 3.10 5.19 -1.69
C ALA A 474 2.63 6.13 -2.81
N PHE A 475 1.45 5.83 -3.38
CA PHE A 475 0.68 6.71 -4.25
C PHE A 475 -0.75 6.79 -3.73
N HIS A 476 -1.24 8.00 -3.50
CA HIS A 476 -2.58 8.27 -2.98
C HIS A 476 -3.38 8.98 -4.07
N TYR A 477 -4.56 8.46 -4.41
CA TYR A 477 -5.34 8.92 -5.55
C TYR A 477 -6.83 8.96 -5.26
N ASN A 478 -7.40 10.16 -5.38
CA ASN A 478 -8.81 10.45 -5.09
C ASN A 478 -9.67 10.53 -6.36
N GLY A 479 -9.06 10.64 -7.56
CA GLY A 479 -9.78 10.71 -8.82
C GLY A 479 -10.37 9.38 -9.26
N ALA A 480 -11.27 9.42 -10.24
CA ALA A 480 -11.79 8.24 -10.91
C ALA A 480 -10.77 7.64 -11.89
N ILE A 481 -10.88 6.33 -12.13
CA ILE A 481 -10.17 5.61 -13.20
C ILE A 481 -11.23 5.00 -14.12
N SER A 482 -11.26 5.40 -15.38
CA SER A 482 -12.30 5.00 -16.33
C SER A 482 -11.74 4.51 -17.67
N ASN A 483 -12.53 3.74 -18.41
CA ASN A 483 -12.30 3.36 -19.81
C ASN A 483 -10.98 2.63 -20.18
N PHE A 484 -10.21 2.13 -19.21
CA PHE A 484 -9.03 1.29 -19.50
C PHE A 484 -9.41 -0.15 -19.85
N SER A 485 -8.71 -0.73 -20.83
CA SER A 485 -8.83 -2.13 -21.28
C SER A 485 -8.03 -3.12 -20.41
N ALA A 486 -6.99 -2.63 -19.73
CA ALA A 486 -6.27 -3.34 -18.67
C ALA A 486 -5.62 -2.35 -17.70
N VAL A 487 -5.55 -2.73 -16.42
CA VAL A 487 -4.90 -1.95 -15.35
C VAL A 487 -3.93 -2.85 -14.58
N THR A 488 -2.68 -2.42 -14.43
CA THR A 488 -1.64 -3.10 -13.66
C THR A 488 -1.25 -2.26 -12.45
N LEU A 489 -1.36 -2.85 -11.26
CA LEU A 489 -1.00 -2.23 -9.97
C LEU A 489 0.24 -2.96 -9.42
N GLY A 490 1.38 -2.26 -9.48
CA GLY A 490 2.71 -2.78 -9.16
C GLY A 490 3.16 -2.51 -7.73
N ALA A 491 4.41 -2.85 -7.44
CA ALA A 491 4.98 -2.80 -6.10
C ALA A 491 4.93 -1.41 -5.45
N GLY A 492 4.67 -1.37 -4.14
CA GLY A 492 4.39 -0.15 -3.37
C GLY A 492 2.97 -0.13 -2.82
N THR A 493 2.64 0.91 -2.05
CA THR A 493 1.28 1.13 -1.53
C THR A 493 0.49 2.02 -2.49
N ILE A 494 -0.71 1.60 -2.88
CA ILE A 494 -1.57 2.32 -3.83
C ILE A 494 -2.94 2.50 -3.17
N ALA A 495 -3.26 3.71 -2.72
CA ALA A 495 -4.55 4.04 -2.12
C ALA A 495 -5.46 4.70 -3.18
N LEU A 496 -6.59 4.05 -3.46
CA LEU A 496 -7.59 4.46 -4.44
C LEU A 496 -8.90 4.78 -3.71
N ASN A 497 -9.19 6.07 -3.56
CA ASN A 497 -10.38 6.58 -2.86
C ASN A 497 -11.51 6.98 -3.83
N GLY A 498 -11.20 7.17 -5.12
CA GLY A 498 -12.20 7.43 -6.17
C GLY A 498 -12.92 6.18 -6.66
N ALA A 499 -14.01 6.40 -7.41
CA ALA A 499 -14.76 5.32 -8.05
C ALA A 499 -14.09 4.92 -9.38
N SER A 500 -13.35 3.80 -9.40
CA SER A 500 -12.83 3.23 -10.65
C SER A 500 -13.90 2.37 -11.34
N THR A 501 -14.22 2.70 -12.58
CA THR A 501 -15.37 2.14 -13.34
C THR A 501 -14.97 1.48 -14.66
N TYR A 502 -13.67 1.39 -14.97
CA TYR A 502 -13.16 0.73 -16.19
C TYR A 502 -13.58 -0.75 -16.29
N ALA A 503 -13.80 -1.24 -17.53
CA ALA A 503 -14.21 -2.62 -17.79
C ALA A 503 -13.05 -3.61 -17.97
N GLY A 504 -11.82 -3.10 -18.14
CA GLY A 504 -10.61 -3.90 -18.30
C GLY A 504 -10.23 -4.75 -17.09
N THR A 505 -9.39 -5.76 -17.32
CA THR A 505 -8.87 -6.63 -16.25
C THR A 505 -7.88 -5.89 -15.35
N THR A 506 -7.87 -6.21 -14.06
CA THR A 506 -6.94 -5.66 -13.08
C THR A 506 -5.93 -6.72 -12.64
N ALA A 507 -4.64 -6.45 -12.82
CA ALA A 507 -3.55 -7.28 -12.29
C ALA A 507 -2.89 -6.58 -11.10
N ILE A 508 -3.01 -7.16 -9.90
CA ILE A 508 -2.32 -6.69 -8.70
C ILE A 508 -1.09 -7.56 -8.50
N ALA A 509 0.09 -6.99 -8.80
CA ALA A 509 1.36 -7.72 -8.86
C ALA A 509 1.97 -7.95 -7.47
N SER A 510 2.92 -8.89 -7.38
CA SER A 510 3.62 -9.19 -6.12
C SER A 510 4.32 -7.95 -5.56
N GLY A 511 4.26 -7.74 -4.25
CA GLY A 511 4.77 -6.54 -3.58
C GLY A 511 3.87 -5.30 -3.67
N ALA A 512 2.73 -5.37 -4.36
CA ALA A 512 1.71 -4.32 -4.34
C ALA A 512 0.83 -4.43 -3.09
N THR A 513 0.48 -3.28 -2.50
CA THR A 513 -0.58 -3.16 -1.48
C THR A 513 -1.60 -2.14 -1.96
N VAL A 514 -2.73 -2.62 -2.49
CA VAL A 514 -3.80 -1.78 -3.05
C VAL A 514 -4.89 -1.61 -2.00
N VAL A 515 -5.16 -0.37 -1.57
CA VAL A 515 -6.24 -0.03 -0.63
C VAL A 515 -7.34 0.68 -1.40
N VAL A 516 -8.50 0.04 -1.56
CA VAL A 516 -9.68 0.58 -2.23
C VAL A 516 -10.61 1.15 -1.16
N GLY A 517 -10.55 2.46 -0.97
CA GLY A 517 -11.33 3.20 0.02
C GLY A 517 -10.82 3.04 1.46
N ASP A 518 -10.67 4.17 2.15
CA ASP A 518 -10.57 4.23 3.62
C ASP A 518 -11.95 4.27 4.29
N ALA A 519 -11.98 4.39 5.62
CA ALA A 519 -13.22 4.43 6.42
C ALA A 519 -14.19 5.58 6.06
N THR A 520 -13.71 6.62 5.38
CA THR A 520 -14.52 7.74 4.83
C THR A 520 -14.88 7.56 3.36
N HIS A 521 -14.15 6.72 2.62
CA HIS A 521 -14.33 6.44 1.20
C HIS A 521 -14.88 5.02 0.93
N GLN A 522 -15.89 4.58 1.69
CA GLN A 522 -16.48 3.23 1.62
C GLN A 522 -17.17 2.91 0.27
N ASN A 523 -17.41 3.93 -0.56
CA ASN A 523 -17.96 3.79 -1.91
C ASN A 523 -16.87 3.70 -3.01
N ALA A 524 -15.58 3.66 -2.65
CA ALA A 524 -14.49 3.51 -3.61
C ALA A 524 -14.58 2.16 -4.33
N THR A 525 -14.24 2.14 -5.62
CA THR A 525 -14.35 0.93 -6.46
C THR A 525 -13.10 0.68 -7.26
N LEU A 526 -12.87 -0.60 -7.56
CA LEU A 526 -11.80 -1.09 -8.43
C LEU A 526 -12.36 -2.01 -9.52
N GLY A 527 -12.61 -1.46 -10.72
CA GLY A 527 -12.74 -2.18 -12.01
C GLY A 527 -13.89 -3.19 -12.14
N ALA A 528 -14.61 -3.16 -13.26
CA ALA A 528 -15.64 -4.16 -13.58
C ALA A 528 -15.08 -5.45 -14.21
N GLY A 529 -13.84 -5.43 -14.71
CA GLY A 529 -13.16 -6.62 -15.22
C GLY A 529 -12.64 -7.54 -14.11
N LEU A 530 -12.13 -8.71 -14.50
CA LEU A 530 -11.52 -9.66 -13.56
C LEU A 530 -10.31 -9.03 -12.86
N THR A 531 -10.34 -9.01 -11.53
CA THR A 531 -9.21 -8.64 -10.68
C THR A 531 -8.43 -9.88 -10.24
N THR A 532 -7.13 -9.91 -10.46
CA THR A 532 -6.24 -11.00 -10.04
C THR A 532 -5.26 -10.48 -8.98
N VAL A 533 -5.29 -11.08 -7.78
CA VAL A 533 -4.36 -10.77 -6.68
C VAL A 533 -3.25 -11.81 -6.68
N ALA A 534 -2.03 -11.41 -7.03
CA ALA A 534 -0.88 -12.31 -7.08
C ALA A 534 -0.40 -12.75 -5.68
N ALA A 535 0.35 -13.85 -5.62
CA ALA A 535 1.04 -14.26 -4.40
C ALA A 535 2.04 -13.16 -3.96
N GLY A 536 2.02 -12.82 -2.67
CA GLY A 536 2.80 -11.69 -2.12
C GLY A 536 2.21 -10.30 -2.41
N ALA A 537 1.00 -10.21 -2.96
CA ALA A 537 0.25 -8.97 -3.10
C ALA A 537 -0.87 -8.86 -2.04
N THR A 538 -1.29 -7.64 -1.74
CA THR A 538 -2.43 -7.34 -0.85
C THR A 538 -3.45 -6.46 -1.58
N LEU A 539 -4.71 -6.86 -1.55
CA LEU A 539 -5.88 -6.04 -1.86
C LEU A 539 -6.60 -5.74 -0.55
N ALA A 540 -6.98 -4.51 -0.28
CA ALA A 540 -7.53 -4.10 1.00
C ALA A 540 -8.53 -2.94 0.85
N GLY A 541 -9.15 -2.54 1.96
CA GLY A 541 -9.93 -1.31 2.06
C GLY A 541 -11.36 -1.52 2.58
N TYR A 542 -12.13 -0.45 2.51
CA TYR A 542 -13.54 -0.35 2.91
C TYR A 542 -14.50 -0.27 1.70
N GLY A 543 -13.96 -0.23 0.48
CA GLY A 543 -14.69 -0.21 -0.78
C GLY A 543 -14.86 -1.61 -1.38
N GLY A 544 -14.57 -1.74 -2.68
CA GLY A 544 -14.73 -3.05 -3.34
C GLY A 544 -14.30 -3.13 -4.80
N THR A 545 -14.48 -4.31 -5.40
CA THR A 545 -14.33 -4.53 -6.86
C THR A 545 -15.70 -4.58 -7.54
N LEU A 546 -15.82 -3.99 -8.73
CA LEU A 546 -17.05 -4.11 -9.53
C LEU A 546 -17.09 -5.44 -10.33
N GLY A 547 -15.93 -6.07 -10.52
CA GLY A 547 -15.77 -7.35 -11.18
C GLY A 547 -15.60 -8.54 -10.23
N SER A 548 -15.28 -9.68 -10.83
CA SER A 548 -14.86 -10.90 -10.11
C SER A 548 -13.42 -10.79 -9.59
N VAL A 549 -13.07 -11.59 -8.58
CA VAL A 549 -11.73 -11.65 -8.00
C VAL A 549 -11.18 -13.07 -8.00
N THR A 550 -9.94 -13.25 -8.45
CA THR A 550 -9.11 -14.44 -8.17
C THR A 550 -8.03 -14.06 -7.17
N ASN A 551 -7.95 -14.77 -6.04
CA ASN A 551 -7.07 -14.43 -4.92
C ASN A 551 -6.02 -15.51 -4.65
N ALA A 552 -4.76 -15.25 -5.04
CA ALA A 552 -3.58 -16.00 -4.60
C ALA A 552 -2.73 -15.23 -3.56
N GLY A 553 -3.12 -14.00 -3.23
CA GLY A 553 -2.46 -13.13 -2.26
C GLY A 553 -3.27 -12.98 -0.98
N MET A 554 -3.32 -11.75 -0.45
CA MET A 554 -4.13 -11.40 0.72
C MET A 554 -5.25 -10.43 0.32
N ILE A 555 -6.46 -10.67 0.83
CA ILE A 555 -7.51 -9.65 0.92
C ILE A 555 -7.63 -9.20 2.38
N ALA A 556 -7.55 -7.91 2.70
CA ALA A 556 -7.71 -7.39 4.05
C ALA A 556 -8.89 -6.41 4.11
N ALA A 557 -10.02 -6.83 4.68
CA ALA A 557 -11.26 -6.06 4.62
C ALA A 557 -11.40 -5.09 5.81
N GLY A 558 -11.93 -3.89 5.56
CA GLY A 558 -12.29 -2.94 6.61
C GLY A 558 -11.11 -2.56 7.50
N SER A 559 -11.27 -2.71 8.82
CA SER A 559 -10.25 -2.37 9.81
C SER A 559 -9.02 -3.27 9.81
N ALA A 560 -9.04 -4.40 9.09
CA ALA A 560 -7.86 -5.21 8.83
C ALA A 560 -6.92 -4.61 7.76
N SER A 561 -7.35 -3.58 7.03
CA SER A 561 -6.57 -2.93 5.97
C SER A 561 -5.29 -2.28 6.51
N PRO A 562 -4.17 -2.36 5.78
CA PRO A 562 -2.96 -1.60 6.13
C PRO A 562 -3.23 -0.10 6.26
N GLY A 563 -2.86 0.49 7.39
CA GLY A 563 -3.10 1.91 7.69
C GLY A 563 -4.50 2.26 8.24
N ALA A 564 -5.39 1.28 8.43
CA ALA A 564 -6.71 1.53 9.01
C ALA A 564 -6.64 1.95 10.50
N VAL A 565 -7.64 2.72 10.94
CA VAL A 565 -7.81 3.10 12.34
C VAL A 565 -8.47 1.95 13.11
N ALA A 566 -7.87 1.57 14.25
CA ALA A 566 -8.37 0.47 15.06
C ALA A 566 -9.80 0.71 15.57
N GLY A 567 -10.64 -0.34 15.51
CA GLY A 567 -12.01 -0.34 16.03
C GLY A 567 -13.11 0.08 15.04
N ALA A 568 -12.77 0.68 13.89
CA ALA A 568 -13.74 1.05 12.85
C ALA A 568 -13.97 -0.12 11.87
N THR A 569 -14.69 -1.16 12.30
CA THR A 569 -14.94 -2.35 11.45
C THR A 569 -15.67 -1.99 10.15
N GLY A 570 -15.29 -2.61 9.04
CA GLY A 570 -15.77 -2.27 7.70
C GLY A 570 -16.09 -3.48 6.82
N THR A 571 -16.60 -3.21 5.63
CA THR A 571 -16.89 -4.25 4.62
C THR A 571 -15.99 -4.05 3.42
N PHE A 572 -15.50 -5.14 2.82
CA PHE A 572 -14.94 -5.13 1.47
C PHE A 572 -15.88 -5.91 0.55
N THR A 573 -16.32 -5.31 -0.56
CA THR A 573 -17.32 -5.90 -1.45
C THR A 573 -16.72 -6.39 -2.76
N ILE A 574 -17.05 -7.59 -3.19
CA ILE A 574 -16.75 -8.16 -4.50
C ILE A 574 -18.08 -8.29 -5.24
N ALA A 575 -18.32 -7.46 -6.24
CA ALA A 575 -19.59 -7.48 -6.97
C ALA A 575 -19.74 -8.70 -7.90
N GLY A 576 -18.63 -9.32 -8.33
CA GLY A 576 -18.62 -10.55 -9.11
C GLY A 576 -18.44 -11.84 -8.29
N ASN A 577 -17.94 -12.88 -8.96
CA ASN A 577 -17.56 -14.14 -8.33
C ASN A 577 -16.22 -14.03 -7.61
N TYR A 578 -16.01 -14.89 -6.62
CA TYR A 578 -14.75 -15.06 -5.89
C TYR A 578 -14.14 -16.45 -6.13
N ILE A 579 -12.85 -16.48 -6.46
CA ILE A 579 -12.07 -17.71 -6.62
C ILE A 579 -10.83 -17.62 -5.73
N GLY A 580 -10.78 -18.44 -4.67
CA GLY A 580 -9.60 -18.62 -3.84
C GLY A 580 -8.58 -19.54 -4.52
N ASN A 581 -7.33 -19.11 -4.63
CA ASN A 581 -6.22 -19.90 -5.13
C ASN A 581 -5.13 -20.04 -4.03
N ASN A 582 -5.51 -20.64 -2.91
CA ASN A 582 -4.73 -20.69 -1.67
C ASN A 582 -4.41 -19.30 -1.07
N GLY A 583 -5.23 -18.30 -1.41
CA GLY A 583 -5.11 -16.95 -0.86
C GLY A 583 -5.61 -16.85 0.57
N THR A 584 -5.27 -15.74 1.24
CA THR A 584 -5.73 -15.41 2.59
C THR A 584 -6.76 -14.29 2.55
N VAL A 585 -7.72 -14.31 3.48
CA VAL A 585 -8.58 -13.17 3.82
C VAL A 585 -8.31 -12.80 5.28
N LEU A 586 -7.92 -11.56 5.53
CA LEU A 586 -7.64 -10.98 6.85
C LEU A 586 -8.84 -10.13 7.31
N LEU A 587 -9.30 -10.38 8.52
CA LEU A 587 -10.47 -9.75 9.14
C LEU A 587 -10.18 -9.45 10.62
N ASN A 588 -10.74 -8.38 11.18
CA ASN A 588 -10.82 -8.21 12.63
C ASN A 588 -12.23 -8.59 13.14
N ALA A 589 -12.34 -9.15 14.34
CA ALA A 589 -13.61 -9.41 15.01
C ALA A 589 -13.52 -9.21 16.53
N SER A 590 -14.49 -8.50 17.12
CA SER A 590 -14.68 -8.47 18.57
C SER A 590 -15.54 -9.64 19.02
N LEU A 591 -15.11 -10.28 20.11
CA LEU A 591 -15.76 -11.41 20.75
C LEU A 591 -16.42 -11.03 22.10
N ASP A 592 -16.58 -9.74 22.38
CA ASP A 592 -17.14 -9.22 23.64
C ASP A 592 -18.67 -9.33 23.74
N ASN A 593 -19.37 -9.49 22.61
CA ASN A 593 -20.83 -9.57 22.56
C ASN A 593 -21.32 -10.69 21.63
N SER A 594 -22.60 -11.05 21.77
CA SER A 594 -23.15 -12.30 21.22
C SER A 594 -24.05 -12.10 20.00
N GLY A 595 -23.65 -12.69 18.87
CA GLY A 595 -24.47 -12.83 17.66
C GLY A 595 -24.32 -11.71 16.64
N ALA A 596 -25.39 -11.37 15.93
CA ALA A 596 -25.37 -10.47 14.76
C ALA A 596 -24.90 -9.02 15.06
N SER A 597 -24.96 -8.60 16.32
CA SER A 597 -24.48 -7.28 16.79
C SER A 597 -22.96 -7.24 17.06
N ALA A 598 -22.24 -8.33 16.81
CA ALA A 598 -20.79 -8.38 17.01
C ALA A 598 -20.02 -7.67 15.90
N ALA A 599 -19.24 -6.67 16.30
CA ALA A 599 -18.42 -5.87 15.40
C ALA A 599 -17.35 -6.75 14.75
N SER A 600 -17.44 -6.87 13.43
CA SER A 600 -16.55 -7.69 12.61
C SER A 600 -16.35 -7.03 11.25
N ASP A 601 -15.14 -7.12 10.72
CA ASP A 601 -14.90 -6.86 9.32
C ASP A 601 -15.56 -7.96 8.47
N LYS A 602 -16.06 -7.59 7.29
CA LYS A 602 -16.78 -8.51 6.40
C LYS A 602 -16.23 -8.51 4.99
N LEU A 603 -16.09 -9.71 4.41
CA LEU A 603 -15.99 -9.89 2.97
C LEU A 603 -17.38 -10.19 2.40
N VAL A 604 -17.92 -9.33 1.54
CA VAL A 604 -19.20 -9.55 0.85
C VAL A 604 -18.91 -9.93 -0.59
N ILE A 605 -19.48 -11.05 -1.06
CA ILE A 605 -19.36 -11.57 -2.42
C ILE A 605 -20.76 -11.63 -3.01
N ASN A 606 -21.02 -10.84 -4.05
CA ASN A 606 -22.35 -10.79 -4.68
C ASN A 606 -22.57 -11.92 -5.70
N GLY A 607 -21.49 -12.53 -6.22
CA GLY A 607 -21.55 -13.74 -7.03
C GLY A 607 -21.34 -15.03 -6.22
N ASN A 608 -20.82 -16.06 -6.91
CA ASN A 608 -20.44 -17.35 -6.32
C ASN A 608 -19.06 -17.29 -5.66
N ALA A 609 -18.82 -18.11 -4.65
CA ALA A 609 -17.52 -18.31 -4.01
C ALA A 609 -17.02 -19.74 -4.22
N SER A 610 -15.75 -19.90 -4.61
CA SER A 610 -15.15 -21.20 -4.92
C SER A 610 -13.63 -21.23 -4.72
N GLY A 611 -13.01 -22.41 -4.85
CA GLY A 611 -11.56 -22.59 -4.71
C GLY A 611 -11.13 -22.85 -3.26
N THR A 612 -9.95 -22.38 -2.86
CA THR A 612 -9.40 -22.55 -1.51
C THR A 612 -8.93 -21.21 -0.92
N THR A 613 -9.41 -20.89 0.28
CA THR A 613 -9.11 -19.65 1.00
C THR A 613 -8.94 -19.90 2.49
N THR A 614 -7.93 -19.26 3.08
CA THR A 614 -7.70 -19.26 4.52
C THR A 614 -8.16 -17.93 5.13
N LEU A 615 -9.08 -17.99 6.09
CA LEU A 615 -9.52 -16.86 6.90
C LEU A 615 -8.57 -16.69 8.10
N LYS A 616 -7.84 -15.58 8.14
CA LYS A 616 -7.09 -15.14 9.32
C LYS A 616 -7.91 -14.07 10.04
N VAL A 617 -8.32 -14.37 11.27
CA VAL A 617 -9.13 -13.45 12.08
C VAL A 617 -8.30 -12.94 13.25
N ASN A 618 -8.05 -11.63 13.28
CA ASN A 618 -7.51 -10.99 14.47
C ASN A 618 -8.67 -10.76 15.44
N ILE A 619 -8.55 -11.26 16.67
CA ILE A 619 -9.63 -11.21 17.65
C ILE A 619 -9.34 -10.22 18.77
N THR A 620 -10.39 -9.54 19.23
CA THR A 620 -10.39 -8.75 20.46
C THR A 620 -11.49 -9.23 21.40
N GLY A 621 -11.37 -8.90 22.68
CA GLY A 621 -12.40 -9.15 23.67
C GLY A 621 -12.26 -10.42 24.50
N ALA A 622 -13.06 -10.51 25.56
CA ALA A 622 -12.95 -11.57 26.58
C ALA A 622 -13.56 -12.92 26.16
N GLY A 623 -14.45 -12.91 25.15
CA GLY A 623 -15.13 -14.10 24.62
C GLY A 623 -16.50 -14.37 25.25
N ALA A 624 -17.56 -14.25 24.46
CA ALA A 624 -18.93 -14.58 24.81
C ALA A 624 -19.53 -15.70 23.94
N ALA A 625 -20.51 -16.44 24.48
CA ALA A 625 -21.28 -17.42 23.72
C ALA A 625 -22.06 -16.74 22.59
N THR A 626 -21.94 -17.21 21.35
CA THR A 626 -22.65 -16.65 20.20
C THR A 626 -24.13 -17.05 20.18
N THR A 627 -25.00 -16.13 19.76
CA THR A 627 -26.42 -16.39 19.48
C THR A 627 -26.68 -16.50 17.98
N GLY A 628 -27.75 -17.21 17.59
CA GLY A 628 -28.11 -17.43 16.18
C GLY A 628 -27.01 -18.16 15.41
N SER A 629 -26.67 -17.68 14.22
CA SER A 629 -25.56 -18.22 13.41
C SER A 629 -24.17 -17.81 13.91
N GLY A 630 -24.07 -16.76 14.74
CA GLY A 630 -22.81 -16.21 15.25
C GLY A 630 -22.32 -14.96 14.53
N ILE A 631 -21.00 -14.74 14.54
CA ILE A 631 -20.35 -13.51 14.05
C ILE A 631 -19.99 -13.69 12.57
N GLN A 632 -20.61 -12.91 11.68
CA GLN A 632 -20.47 -13.08 10.23
C GLN A 632 -19.13 -12.52 9.72
N LEU A 633 -18.32 -13.36 9.10
CA LEU A 633 -17.05 -12.98 8.48
C LEU A 633 -17.14 -12.83 6.96
N VAL A 634 -17.93 -13.71 6.31
CA VAL A 634 -18.13 -13.70 4.86
C VAL A 634 -19.63 -13.78 4.55
N GLN A 635 -20.06 -13.03 3.54
CA GLN A 635 -21.39 -13.14 2.92
C GLN A 635 -21.21 -13.54 1.46
N VAL A 636 -22.01 -14.49 0.98
CA VAL A 636 -22.05 -14.97 -0.40
C VAL A 636 -23.50 -14.96 -0.87
N ASN A 637 -23.82 -14.02 -1.76
CA ASN A 637 -25.18 -13.85 -2.28
C ASN A 637 -25.49 -14.82 -3.44
N GLY A 638 -24.47 -15.46 -4.02
CA GLY A 638 -24.60 -16.62 -4.90
C GLY A 638 -24.36 -17.95 -4.18
N THR A 639 -23.79 -18.93 -4.89
CA THR A 639 -23.42 -20.25 -4.35
C THR A 639 -22.04 -20.21 -3.70
N SER A 640 -21.94 -20.73 -2.49
CA SER A 640 -20.68 -20.99 -1.78
C SER A 640 -20.30 -22.47 -1.96
N ALA A 641 -19.15 -22.75 -2.58
CA ALA A 641 -18.72 -24.13 -2.78
C ALA A 641 -18.14 -24.73 -1.48
N PRO A 642 -18.41 -26.02 -1.17
CA PRO A 642 -17.87 -26.67 0.03
C PRO A 642 -16.34 -26.56 0.11
N GLY A 643 -15.83 -26.20 1.29
CA GLY A 643 -14.39 -26.06 1.54
C GLY A 643 -13.74 -24.76 1.05
N THR A 644 -14.52 -23.82 0.48
CA THR A 644 -13.97 -22.53 0.00
C THR A 644 -13.23 -21.75 1.09
N PHE A 645 -13.73 -21.77 2.33
CA PHE A 645 -13.15 -21.04 3.45
C PHE A 645 -12.80 -21.97 4.62
N THR A 646 -11.61 -21.78 5.18
CA THR A 646 -11.08 -22.50 6.36
C THR A 646 -10.41 -21.51 7.30
N LEU A 647 -10.33 -21.78 8.61
CA LEU A 647 -9.59 -20.90 9.53
C LEU A 647 -8.07 -21.14 9.46
N ALA A 648 -7.29 -20.07 9.55
CA ALA A 648 -5.82 -20.14 9.64
C ALA A 648 -5.33 -20.86 10.92
N ALA A 649 -6.09 -20.71 12.00
CA ALA A 649 -5.83 -21.29 13.32
C ALA A 649 -7.14 -21.39 14.11
N PRO A 650 -7.23 -22.24 15.16
CA PRO A 650 -8.39 -22.26 16.04
C PRO A 650 -8.64 -20.89 16.69
N VAL A 651 -9.86 -20.37 16.55
CA VAL A 651 -10.26 -19.12 17.22
C VAL A 651 -10.81 -19.48 18.60
N GLN A 652 -10.20 -18.94 19.66
CA GLN A 652 -10.56 -19.23 21.05
C GLN A 652 -10.52 -17.95 21.90
N ALA A 653 -11.53 -17.75 22.73
CA ALA A 653 -11.56 -16.69 23.73
C ALA A 653 -12.44 -17.10 24.91
N GLY A 654 -12.02 -16.74 26.12
CA GLY A 654 -12.71 -17.11 27.35
C GLY A 654 -12.87 -18.63 27.47
N ALA A 655 -14.09 -19.10 27.70
CA ALA A 655 -14.40 -20.53 27.79
C ALA A 655 -14.62 -21.22 26.42
N TYR A 656 -14.67 -20.46 25.32
CA TYR A 656 -15.28 -20.89 24.06
C TYR A 656 -14.25 -21.17 22.96
N GLN A 657 -14.57 -22.15 22.10
CA GLN A 657 -13.94 -22.35 20.81
C GLN A 657 -14.92 -21.89 19.74
N TYR A 658 -14.49 -20.97 18.89
CA TYR A 658 -15.28 -20.41 17.80
C TYR A 658 -15.01 -21.22 16.54
N LEU A 659 -16.01 -21.97 16.10
CA LEU A 659 -15.97 -22.80 14.90
C LEU A 659 -16.41 -21.95 13.71
N LEU A 660 -15.73 -22.12 12.58
CA LEU A 660 -16.17 -21.52 11.32
C LEU A 660 -17.29 -22.38 10.72
N ARG A 661 -18.47 -21.80 10.57
CA ARG A 661 -19.67 -22.52 10.10
C ARG A 661 -20.36 -21.78 8.98
N GLU A 662 -20.75 -22.51 7.95
CA GLU A 662 -21.65 -22.04 6.92
C GLU A 662 -23.10 -22.03 7.43
N SER A 663 -23.85 -20.98 7.11
CA SER A 663 -25.26 -20.81 7.46
C SER A 663 -25.97 -19.94 6.43
N ALA A 664 -27.25 -20.24 6.16
CA ALA A 664 -28.10 -19.48 5.25
C ALA A 664 -29.17 -18.65 5.98
N ALA A 665 -28.95 -18.31 7.25
CA ALA A 665 -29.97 -17.74 8.14
C ALA A 665 -30.53 -16.36 7.72
N ALA A 666 -29.88 -15.67 6.77
CA ALA A 666 -30.34 -14.41 6.19
C ALA A 666 -30.85 -14.55 4.74
N GLY A 667 -31.15 -15.77 4.29
CA GLY A 667 -31.57 -16.07 2.90
C GLY A 667 -30.43 -16.09 1.88
N THR A 668 -29.20 -15.80 2.31
CA THR A 668 -27.95 -15.86 1.54
C THR A 668 -26.93 -16.70 2.29
N ALA A 669 -26.00 -17.35 1.60
CA ALA A 669 -24.97 -18.16 2.23
C ALA A 669 -23.98 -17.25 2.97
N GLY A 670 -23.55 -17.63 4.16
CA GLY A 670 -22.59 -16.86 4.93
C GLY A 670 -21.74 -17.74 5.83
N TRP A 671 -20.55 -17.27 6.14
CA TRP A 671 -19.59 -17.95 6.99
C TRP A 671 -19.42 -17.18 8.29
N TYR A 672 -19.67 -17.88 9.40
CA TYR A 672 -19.81 -17.30 10.74
C TYR A 672 -18.86 -17.97 11.72
N LEU A 673 -18.32 -17.20 12.67
CA LEU A 673 -17.73 -17.74 13.90
C LEU A 673 -18.86 -18.06 14.89
N SER A 674 -18.98 -19.33 15.27
CA SER A 674 -20.02 -19.83 16.16
C SER A 674 -19.43 -20.65 17.31
N THR A 675 -19.87 -20.38 18.53
CA THR A 675 -19.58 -21.19 19.72
C THR A 675 -20.60 -22.31 19.90
N ALA A 676 -21.28 -22.76 18.84
CA ALA A 676 -22.29 -23.82 18.88
C ALA A 676 -22.07 -24.86 17.77
N TYR A 677 -22.11 -26.14 18.14
CA TYR A 677 -22.12 -27.26 17.20
C TYR A 677 -23.45 -27.33 16.42
N SER A 678 -23.52 -28.21 15.43
CA SER A 678 -24.72 -28.45 14.61
C SER A 678 -25.98 -28.81 15.42
N SER A 679 -25.82 -29.46 16.58
CA SER A 679 -26.91 -29.80 17.51
C SER A 679 -27.38 -28.64 18.41
N GLY A 680 -26.71 -27.48 18.38
CA GLY A 680 -26.90 -26.39 19.34
C GLY A 680 -26.10 -26.53 20.64
N ALA A 681 -25.37 -27.63 20.85
CA ALA A 681 -24.48 -27.77 22.01
C ALA A 681 -23.32 -26.76 21.96
N THR A 682 -22.99 -26.14 23.09
CA THR A 682 -21.91 -25.14 23.19
C THR A 682 -20.53 -25.74 22.91
N ALA A 683 -19.77 -25.14 21.99
CA ALA A 683 -18.37 -25.45 21.71
C ALA A 683 -17.45 -24.79 22.75
N TYR A 684 -17.15 -25.52 23.82
CA TYR A 684 -16.12 -25.12 24.78
C TYR A 684 -14.73 -25.44 24.22
N ARG A 685 -13.76 -24.57 24.53
CA ARG A 685 -12.34 -24.89 24.29
C ARG A 685 -11.92 -26.08 25.14
N ALA A 686 -10.91 -26.81 24.67
CA ALA A 686 -10.51 -28.08 25.24
C ALA A 686 -10.04 -27.95 26.71
N ALA A 687 -9.17 -26.99 27.02
CA ALA A 687 -8.68 -26.71 28.37
C ALA A 687 -9.79 -26.53 29.44
N SER A 688 -10.95 -25.95 29.09
CA SER A 688 -12.03 -25.66 30.05
C SER A 688 -12.56 -26.91 30.76
N VAL A 689 -12.56 -28.07 30.10
CA VAL A 689 -13.08 -29.34 30.64
C VAL A 689 -12.21 -29.85 31.79
N ALA A 690 -10.88 -29.83 31.62
CA ALA A 690 -9.94 -30.19 32.66
C ALA A 690 -10.09 -29.29 33.90
N TYR A 691 -10.29 -27.99 33.69
CA TYR A 691 -10.42 -27.00 34.76
C TYR A 691 -11.73 -27.16 35.56
N ALA A 692 -12.80 -27.57 34.88
CA ALA A 692 -14.10 -27.84 35.50
C ALA A 692 -14.09 -29.12 36.36
N MET A 693 -13.50 -30.22 35.87
CA MET A 693 -13.54 -31.52 36.53
C MET A 693 -12.49 -31.71 37.64
N THR A 694 -11.29 -31.12 37.49
CA THR A 694 -10.16 -31.38 38.41
C THR A 694 -10.44 -31.12 39.90
N PRO A 695 -11.21 -30.09 40.33
CA PRO A 695 -11.52 -29.88 41.75
C PRO A 695 -12.15 -31.09 42.43
N GLN A 696 -12.94 -31.90 41.72
CA GLN A 696 -13.50 -33.14 42.29
C GLN A 696 -12.53 -34.31 42.32
N LEU A 697 -11.64 -34.41 41.34
CA LEU A 697 -10.57 -35.41 41.36
C LEU A 697 -9.61 -35.16 42.54
N VAL A 698 -9.23 -33.89 42.77
CA VAL A 698 -8.44 -33.47 43.96
C VAL A 698 -9.21 -33.76 45.26
N THR A 699 -10.53 -33.54 45.28
CA THR A 699 -11.37 -33.84 46.45
C THR A 699 -11.40 -35.34 46.74
N ASP A 700 -11.58 -36.19 45.72
CA ASP A 700 -11.62 -37.63 45.86
C ASP A 700 -10.26 -38.25 46.21
N PHE A 701 -9.16 -37.71 45.69
CA PHE A 701 -7.80 -38.03 46.13
C PHE A 701 -7.60 -37.73 47.62
N GLY A 702 -8.09 -36.57 48.09
CA GLY A 702 -8.05 -36.18 49.50
C GLY A 702 -8.76 -37.19 50.41
N PHE A 703 -10.01 -37.58 50.07
CA PHE A 703 -10.70 -38.64 50.81
C PHE A 703 -10.00 -40.01 50.71
N THR A 704 -9.43 -40.35 49.55
CA THR A 704 -8.74 -41.63 49.34
C THR A 704 -7.43 -41.72 50.15
N THR A 705 -6.70 -40.62 50.31
CA THR A 705 -5.50 -40.55 51.17
C THR A 705 -5.81 -40.56 52.66
N LEU A 706 -6.92 -39.93 53.06
CA LEU A 706 -7.43 -39.95 54.46
C LEU A 706 -7.83 -41.38 54.88
N GLY A 707 -8.44 -42.13 53.96
CA GLY A 707 -8.71 -43.56 54.08
C GLY A 707 -9.62 -43.96 55.24
N ARG A 708 -9.66 -45.26 55.51
CA ARG A 708 -10.41 -45.89 56.62
C ARG A 708 -9.45 -46.42 57.67
N PHE A 709 -9.91 -46.59 58.90
CA PHE A 709 -9.10 -47.02 60.05
C PHE A 709 -8.23 -48.24 59.73
N GLN A 710 -8.86 -49.38 59.45
CA GLN A 710 -8.16 -50.65 59.17
C GLN A 710 -7.40 -50.64 57.84
N GLU A 711 -7.69 -49.68 56.95
CA GLU A 711 -6.96 -49.49 55.69
C GLU A 711 -5.67 -48.69 55.87
N ARG A 712 -5.62 -47.78 56.86
CA ARG A 712 -4.38 -47.09 57.24
C ARG A 712 -3.44 -47.99 58.06
N VAL A 713 -3.95 -48.69 59.08
CA VAL A 713 -3.10 -49.33 60.10
C VAL A 713 -3.18 -50.86 60.14
N GLY A 714 -4.00 -51.49 59.29
CA GLY A 714 -4.29 -52.92 59.36
C GLY A 714 -5.12 -53.29 60.60
N SER A 715 -5.17 -54.58 60.95
CA SER A 715 -5.81 -55.02 62.21
C SER A 715 -4.96 -54.64 63.42
N LEU A 716 -5.42 -53.72 64.27
CA LEU A 716 -4.78 -53.44 65.56
C LEU A 716 -5.12 -54.45 66.68
N ARG A 717 -5.97 -55.44 66.43
CA ARG A 717 -6.26 -56.50 67.41
C ARG A 717 -5.01 -57.37 67.62
N GLY A 718 -4.80 -57.84 68.86
CA GLY A 718 -3.74 -58.79 69.18
C GLY A 718 -4.08 -60.19 68.69
N ASN A 719 -3.08 -61.02 68.42
CA ASN A 719 -3.29 -62.43 68.05
C ASN A 719 -4.03 -63.18 69.16
N ALA A 720 -4.94 -64.09 68.79
CA ALA A 720 -5.57 -65.04 69.72
C ALA A 720 -4.61 -66.01 70.45
N GLY A 721 -3.30 -65.93 70.19
CA GLY A 721 -2.25 -66.70 70.88
C GLY A 721 -1.66 -66.04 72.13
N ASP A 722 -2.10 -64.84 72.51
CA ASP A 722 -1.63 -64.11 73.72
C ASP A 722 -2.44 -64.50 74.98
N VAL A 723 -3.21 -65.60 74.92
CA VAL A 723 -4.05 -66.11 76.01
C VAL A 723 -3.24 -67.01 76.95
N SER A 724 -2.23 -66.43 77.60
CA SER A 724 -1.53 -67.07 78.72
C SER A 724 -1.15 -66.14 79.85
N ASP A 725 -1.65 -64.90 79.86
CA ASP A 725 -1.59 -64.05 81.06
C ASP A 725 -2.97 -63.50 81.43
N SER A 726 -3.26 -63.55 82.73
CA SER A 726 -4.61 -63.38 83.27
C SER A 726 -4.95 -61.89 83.37
N GLY A 727 -5.96 -61.43 82.63
CA GLY A 727 -6.59 -60.13 82.85
C GLY A 727 -5.97 -58.91 82.15
N ASN A 728 -4.91 -59.06 81.35
CA ASN A 728 -4.29 -57.93 80.63
C ASN A 728 -4.30 -58.11 79.10
N VAL A 729 -5.12 -57.31 78.41
CA VAL A 729 -5.17 -57.31 76.93
C VAL A 729 -3.96 -56.56 76.36
N GLY A 730 -2.96 -57.33 75.94
CA GLY A 730 -1.84 -56.93 75.10
C GLY A 730 -0.65 -56.38 75.86
N ASN A 731 0.33 -57.24 76.16
CA ASN A 731 1.62 -56.85 76.74
C ASN A 731 2.81 -57.10 75.78
N SER A 732 2.57 -57.00 74.47
CA SER A 732 3.62 -57.04 73.45
C SER A 732 3.37 -55.99 72.35
N GLY A 733 4.12 -54.89 72.40
CA GLY A 733 4.06 -53.78 71.43
C GLY A 733 3.47 -52.50 72.01
N ASN A 734 4.32 -51.55 72.39
CA ASN A 734 3.92 -50.21 72.85
C ASN A 734 3.89 -49.17 71.71
N ASN A 735 4.69 -49.36 70.65
CA ASN A 735 4.76 -48.44 69.51
C ASN A 735 4.65 -49.19 68.18
N GLY A 736 4.21 -48.47 67.15
CA GLY A 736 4.09 -48.99 65.80
C GLY A 736 4.68 -48.07 64.74
N VAL A 737 5.24 -48.66 63.69
CA VAL A 737 5.44 -47.99 62.39
C VAL A 737 4.72 -48.78 61.32
N TRP A 738 4.21 -48.07 60.32
CA TRP A 738 3.56 -48.67 59.18
C TRP A 738 3.80 -47.86 57.91
N ALA A 739 3.70 -48.55 56.79
CA ALA A 739 3.70 -47.92 55.47
C ALA A 739 2.67 -48.64 54.61
N ARG A 740 1.95 -47.89 53.77
CA ARG A 740 1.08 -48.44 52.74
C ARG A 740 1.29 -47.74 51.41
N VAL A 741 1.20 -48.52 50.34
CA VAL A 741 1.11 -48.03 48.96
C VAL A 741 -0.27 -48.37 48.43
N PHE A 742 -0.88 -47.42 47.74
CA PHE A 742 -2.23 -47.58 47.20
C PHE A 742 -2.39 -46.85 45.88
N GLY A 743 -3.24 -47.42 45.03
CA GLY A 743 -3.59 -46.86 43.74
C GLY A 743 -5.09 -46.93 43.51
N LYS A 744 -5.58 -46.04 42.66
CA LYS A 744 -6.98 -45.99 42.26
C LYS A 744 -7.06 -45.64 40.78
N THR A 745 -7.88 -46.39 40.03
CA THR A 745 -8.32 -45.97 38.69
C THR A 745 -9.78 -45.54 38.78
N MET A 746 -10.15 -44.39 38.26
CA MET A 746 -11.53 -43.91 38.27
C MET A 746 -11.94 -43.39 36.90
N ASP A 747 -13.02 -43.94 36.36
CA ASP A 747 -13.77 -43.31 35.28
C ASP A 747 -14.91 -42.51 35.90
N ALA A 748 -15.05 -41.24 35.53
CA ALA A 748 -16.10 -40.35 36.02
C ALA A 748 -16.67 -39.48 34.91
N GLY A 749 -17.99 -39.40 34.83
CA GLY A 749 -18.75 -38.48 33.99
C GLY A 749 -19.25 -37.25 34.75
N MET A 750 -19.46 -36.16 34.02
CA MET A 750 -20.03 -34.90 34.51
C MET A 750 -21.01 -34.34 33.47
N SER A 751 -22.24 -34.06 33.91
CA SER A 751 -23.32 -33.47 33.11
C SER A 751 -23.66 -34.27 31.83
N SER A 752 -23.51 -35.60 31.86
CA SER A 752 -23.66 -36.54 30.73
C SER A 752 -22.81 -36.19 29.48
N ARG A 753 -21.78 -35.35 29.60
CA ARG A 753 -21.02 -34.78 28.47
C ARG A 753 -19.51 -34.91 28.63
N PHE A 754 -19.00 -34.48 29.77
CA PHE A 754 -17.56 -34.53 30.05
C PHE A 754 -17.21 -35.83 30.75
N SER A 755 -16.02 -36.35 30.50
CA SER A 755 -15.49 -37.50 31.24
C SER A 755 -14.02 -37.33 31.60
N ALA A 756 -13.62 -38.02 32.66
CA ALA A 756 -12.25 -38.16 33.12
C ALA A 756 -11.91 -39.64 33.36
N ASP A 757 -10.77 -40.08 32.85
CA ASP A 757 -10.08 -41.33 33.25
C ASP A 757 -8.90 -40.90 34.13
N GLU A 758 -9.02 -41.10 35.45
CA GLU A 758 -8.01 -40.79 36.46
C GLU A 758 -7.24 -42.05 36.88
N ARG A 759 -5.92 -41.91 37.00
CA ARG A 759 -5.01 -42.88 37.64
C ARG A 759 -4.26 -42.20 38.77
N MET A 760 -4.52 -42.64 40.00
CA MET A 760 -3.91 -42.18 41.25
C MET A 760 -2.92 -43.23 41.78
N PHE A 761 -1.80 -42.77 42.32
CA PHE A 761 -0.88 -43.56 43.14
C PHE A 761 -0.36 -42.74 44.32
N ALA A 762 -0.31 -43.33 45.51
CA ALA A 762 0.22 -42.69 46.71
C ALA A 762 0.94 -43.69 47.63
N ALA A 763 1.95 -43.19 48.33
CA ALA A 763 2.61 -43.85 49.45
C ALA A 763 2.35 -43.05 50.73
N GLN A 764 1.88 -43.73 51.78
CA GLN A 764 1.63 -43.15 53.09
C GLN A 764 2.41 -43.90 54.16
N PHE A 765 3.10 -43.14 54.99
CA PHE A 765 3.93 -43.63 56.09
C PHE A 765 3.34 -43.12 57.39
N GLY A 766 3.38 -43.92 58.44
CA GLY A 766 2.89 -43.52 59.74
C GLY A 766 3.66 -44.14 60.90
N ARG A 767 3.63 -43.42 62.02
CA ARG A 767 4.11 -43.89 63.32
C ARG A 767 3.04 -43.62 64.36
N ASP A 768 2.84 -44.57 65.26
CA ASP A 768 1.93 -44.44 66.38
C ASP A 768 2.51 -44.95 67.70
N TRP A 769 1.90 -44.45 68.76
CA TRP A 769 2.19 -44.73 70.16
C TRP A 769 0.90 -45.23 70.81
N ARG A 770 0.97 -46.33 71.56
CA ARG A 770 -0.11 -46.75 72.45
C ARG A 770 -0.15 -45.77 73.63
N LEU A 771 -1.30 -45.16 73.85
CA LEU A 771 -1.53 -44.27 74.98
C LEU A 771 -1.86 -45.09 76.24
N ALA A 772 -1.35 -44.65 77.39
CA ALA A 772 -1.76 -45.19 78.68
C ALA A 772 -3.27 -44.96 78.89
N THR A 773 -3.99 -46.00 79.29
CA THR A 773 -5.42 -45.92 79.59
C THR A 773 -5.60 -45.76 81.10
N ASP A 774 -6.32 -44.72 81.52
CA ASP A 774 -6.63 -44.49 82.93
C ASP A 774 -7.38 -45.67 83.57
N THR A 775 -7.15 -45.81 84.87
CA THR A 775 -7.63 -46.80 85.86
C THR A 775 -9.14 -47.04 85.93
N SER A 776 -9.95 -46.38 85.11
CA SER A 776 -11.33 -46.79 84.86
C SER A 776 -11.37 -48.21 84.25
N ASP A 777 -12.14 -49.13 84.85
CA ASP A 777 -12.20 -50.57 84.54
C ASP A 777 -12.74 -50.95 83.12
N MET A 778 -12.74 -50.02 82.17
CA MET A 778 -13.29 -50.17 80.82
C MET A 778 -12.36 -50.91 79.84
N GLY A 779 -11.08 -51.10 80.18
CA GLY A 779 -10.09 -51.86 79.41
C GLY A 779 -9.82 -51.37 77.97
N GLY A 780 -9.14 -52.22 77.18
CA GLY A 780 -8.89 -52.00 75.74
C GLY A 780 -7.54 -51.36 75.40
N SER A 781 -7.47 -50.64 74.27
CA SER A 781 -6.27 -49.90 73.86
C SER A 781 -6.60 -48.59 73.15
N ALA A 782 -5.76 -47.58 73.34
CA ALA A 782 -5.81 -46.31 72.63
C ALA A 782 -4.49 -46.08 71.89
N HIS A 783 -4.55 -45.53 70.68
CA HIS A 783 -3.39 -45.26 69.82
C HIS A 783 -3.48 -43.84 69.30
N ALA A 784 -2.38 -43.09 69.32
CA ALA A 784 -2.26 -41.83 68.60
C ALA A 784 -1.08 -41.94 67.62
N GLY A 785 -1.18 -41.31 66.45
CA GLY A 785 -0.14 -41.39 65.45
C GLY A 785 -0.09 -40.19 64.51
N VAL A 786 1.03 -40.07 63.81
CA VAL A 786 1.28 -39.07 62.76
C VAL A 786 1.54 -39.75 61.43
N THR A 787 1.19 -39.08 60.34
CA THR A 787 1.35 -39.61 58.97
C THR A 787 2.00 -38.59 58.04
N ALA A 788 2.73 -39.10 57.05
CA ALA A 788 3.22 -38.36 55.89
C ALA A 788 2.79 -39.10 54.62
N THR A 789 2.25 -38.37 53.65
CA THR A 789 1.72 -38.93 52.40
C THR A 789 2.32 -38.20 51.21
N PHE A 790 2.79 -38.96 50.23
CA PHE A 790 3.26 -38.44 48.94
C PHE A 790 2.52 -39.19 47.84
N GLY A 791 1.94 -38.45 46.89
CA GLY A 791 1.22 -39.10 45.80
C GLY A 791 1.06 -38.22 44.58
N THR A 792 0.62 -38.86 43.51
CA THR A 792 0.37 -38.26 42.21
C THR A 792 -0.95 -38.80 41.67
N ALA A 793 -1.64 -37.97 40.90
CA ALA A 793 -2.71 -38.45 40.04
C ALA A 793 -2.53 -37.87 38.64
N SER A 794 -2.89 -38.64 37.62
CA SER A 794 -2.97 -38.18 36.24
C SER A 794 -4.36 -38.47 35.71
N ALA A 795 -5.04 -37.48 35.15
CA ALA A 795 -6.32 -37.68 34.49
C ALA A 795 -6.29 -37.18 33.05
N SER A 796 -6.88 -37.95 32.13
CA SER A 796 -7.17 -37.54 30.76
C SER A 796 -8.66 -37.23 30.62
N PHE A 797 -8.98 -36.15 29.91
CA PHE A 797 -10.34 -35.63 29.78
C PHE A 797 -10.88 -35.77 28.37
N SER A 798 -12.20 -35.91 28.26
CA SER A 798 -12.91 -35.84 26.98
C SER A 798 -14.22 -35.05 27.07
N ASP A 799 -14.67 -34.56 25.91
CA ASP A 799 -15.96 -33.90 25.70
C ASP A 799 -16.65 -34.54 24.50
N SER A 800 -17.73 -35.27 24.75
CA SER A 800 -18.49 -35.98 23.71
C SER A 800 -19.16 -35.05 22.69
N ALA A 801 -19.33 -33.76 23.01
CA ALA A 801 -19.89 -32.79 22.06
C ALA A 801 -18.86 -32.39 20.97
N ARG A 802 -17.55 -32.59 21.19
CA ARG A 802 -16.53 -32.19 20.20
C ARG A 802 -16.62 -32.98 18.90
N THR A 803 -17.03 -34.24 18.96
CA THR A 803 -17.20 -35.10 17.76
C THR A 803 -18.44 -34.75 16.93
N LEU A 804 -19.20 -33.71 17.31
CA LEU A 804 -20.22 -33.10 16.45
C LEU A 804 -19.60 -32.23 15.35
N ASP A 805 -18.31 -31.89 15.48
CA ASP A 805 -17.48 -31.36 14.41
C ASP A 805 -16.53 -32.49 13.92
N PRO A 806 -16.59 -32.90 12.65
CA PRO A 806 -15.78 -34.01 12.14
C PRO A 806 -14.28 -33.70 12.09
N THR A 807 -13.86 -32.44 12.28
CA THR A 807 -12.45 -32.04 12.35
C THR A 807 -11.85 -32.17 13.75
N LEU A 808 -12.67 -32.46 14.78
CA LEU A 808 -12.25 -32.48 16.19
C LEU A 808 -12.34 -33.87 16.82
N SER A 809 -11.37 -34.16 17.69
CA SER A 809 -11.42 -35.32 18.60
C SER A 809 -12.19 -35.01 19.89
N ALA A 810 -12.81 -36.04 20.46
CA ALA A 810 -13.40 -36.00 21.80
C ALA A 810 -12.37 -35.67 22.89
N ALA A 811 -11.10 -36.04 22.71
CA ALA A 811 -10.03 -35.76 23.68
C ALA A 811 -9.84 -34.24 23.86
N THR A 812 -9.77 -33.79 25.11
CA THR A 812 -9.62 -32.37 25.44
C THR A 812 -8.28 -32.03 26.11
N GLY A 813 -7.72 -32.93 26.90
CA GLY A 813 -6.43 -32.69 27.53
C GLY A 813 -6.14 -33.62 28.68
N SER A 814 -5.20 -33.22 29.53
CA SER A 814 -4.83 -33.93 30.73
C SER A 814 -4.43 -32.99 31.87
N VAL A 815 -4.48 -33.53 33.08
CA VAL A 815 -3.87 -32.92 34.28
C VAL A 815 -2.93 -33.93 34.92
N THR A 816 -1.81 -33.45 35.44
CA THR A 816 -0.99 -34.17 36.42
C THR A 816 -1.01 -33.40 37.73
N MET A 817 -1.53 -34.02 38.78
CA MET A 817 -1.51 -33.53 40.14
C MET A 817 -0.36 -34.17 40.92
N GLN A 818 0.35 -33.36 41.70
CA GLN A 818 1.23 -33.81 42.77
C GLN A 818 0.66 -33.36 44.12
N ALA A 819 0.66 -34.26 45.11
CA ALA A 819 0.12 -34.01 46.43
C ALA A 819 1.11 -34.42 47.53
N GLN A 820 1.19 -33.58 48.56
CA GLN A 820 2.01 -33.79 49.75
C GLN A 820 1.14 -33.52 50.98
N SER A 821 1.02 -34.49 51.89
CA SER A 821 0.14 -34.38 53.05
C SER A 821 0.83 -34.76 54.34
N VAL A 822 0.51 -34.03 55.42
CA VAL A 822 0.87 -34.37 56.80
C VAL A 822 -0.42 -34.55 57.58
N GLY A 823 -0.51 -35.62 58.38
CA GLY A 823 -1.72 -35.94 59.13
C GLY A 823 -1.43 -36.48 60.53
N ALA A 824 -2.52 -36.63 61.28
CA ALA A 824 -2.53 -37.21 62.61
C ALA A 824 -3.82 -38.01 62.81
N TYR A 825 -3.78 -39.03 63.66
CA TYR A 825 -4.97 -39.81 63.99
C TYR A 825 -4.94 -40.29 65.44
N TRP A 826 -6.12 -40.60 65.95
CA TRP A 826 -6.36 -41.20 67.25
C TRP A 826 -7.41 -42.31 67.11
N ALA A 827 -7.13 -43.49 67.66
CA ALA A 827 -8.04 -44.61 67.62
C ALA A 827 -8.17 -45.26 69.01
N ARG A 828 -9.41 -45.49 69.47
CA ARG A 828 -9.74 -46.27 70.67
C ARG A 828 -10.40 -47.57 70.27
N ILE A 829 -9.93 -48.67 70.85
CA ILE A 829 -10.49 -50.01 70.70
C ILE A 829 -10.89 -50.50 72.09
N LEU A 830 -12.15 -50.91 72.25
CA LEU A 830 -12.71 -51.44 73.49
C LEU A 830 -12.46 -52.97 73.58
N PRO A 831 -12.54 -53.60 74.78
CA PRO A 831 -12.30 -55.04 74.94
C PRO A 831 -13.14 -55.93 74.02
N GLN A 832 -14.40 -55.55 73.76
CA GLN A 832 -15.32 -56.20 72.82
C GLN A 832 -14.99 -55.98 71.34
N GLY A 833 -13.86 -55.36 71.02
CA GLY A 833 -13.38 -55.12 69.66
C GLY A 833 -14.01 -53.94 68.93
N ALA A 834 -15.04 -53.30 69.51
CA ALA A 834 -15.62 -52.06 69.02
C ALA A 834 -14.59 -50.93 69.00
N TYR A 835 -14.64 -50.05 68.00
CA TYR A 835 -13.66 -48.98 67.83
C TYR A 835 -14.29 -47.63 67.47
N VAL A 836 -13.53 -46.58 67.81
CA VAL A 836 -13.67 -45.21 67.31
C VAL A 836 -12.32 -44.80 66.76
N ASP A 837 -12.28 -44.27 65.55
CA ASP A 837 -11.09 -43.72 64.88
C ASP A 837 -11.39 -42.28 64.45
N VAL A 838 -10.45 -41.38 64.70
CA VAL A 838 -10.50 -39.97 64.29
C VAL A 838 -9.20 -39.64 63.59
N THR A 839 -9.27 -39.21 62.33
CA THR A 839 -8.10 -38.90 61.51
C THR A 839 -8.21 -37.52 60.88
N THR A 840 -7.10 -36.81 60.78
CA THR A 840 -7.00 -35.49 60.13
C THR A 840 -5.77 -35.41 59.25
N GLN A 841 -5.84 -34.65 58.16
CA GLN A 841 -4.70 -34.34 57.31
C GLN A 841 -4.78 -32.94 56.72
N VAL A 842 -3.63 -32.31 56.52
CA VAL A 842 -3.46 -31.10 55.70
C VAL A 842 -2.61 -31.47 54.48
N SER A 843 -3.04 -31.04 53.29
CA SER A 843 -2.44 -31.38 52.00
C SER A 843 -2.15 -30.13 51.18
N HIS A 844 -0.98 -30.10 50.53
CA HIS A 844 -0.67 -29.17 49.45
C HIS A 844 -0.77 -29.90 48.11
N TYR A 845 -1.41 -29.24 47.13
CA TYR A 845 -1.67 -29.77 45.79
C TYR A 845 -1.04 -28.86 44.73
N ARG A 846 -0.43 -29.47 43.71
CA ARG A 846 0.02 -28.79 42.49
C ARG A 846 -0.50 -29.52 41.26
N ASN A 847 -1.38 -28.87 40.53
CA ASN A 847 -1.97 -29.35 39.29
C ASN A 847 -1.23 -28.71 38.10
N LYS A 848 -0.77 -29.52 37.14
CA LYS A 848 -0.24 -29.07 35.85
C LYS A 848 -1.17 -29.55 34.75
N TYR A 849 -1.71 -28.62 33.98
CA TYR A 849 -2.63 -28.88 32.88
C TYR A 849 -1.92 -28.83 31.53
N SER A 850 -2.40 -29.62 30.57
CA SER A 850 -2.05 -29.52 29.15
C SER A 850 -3.26 -29.92 28.31
N ASP A 851 -3.72 -29.05 27.42
CA ASP A 851 -4.81 -29.35 26.49
C ASP A 851 -4.29 -29.91 25.14
N VAL A 852 -5.20 -30.40 24.29
CA VAL A 852 -4.86 -30.94 22.96
C VAL A 852 -4.38 -29.88 21.95
N GLY A 853 -4.53 -28.60 22.25
CA GLY A 853 -3.95 -27.49 21.48
C GLY A 853 -2.55 -27.08 21.96
N GLY A 854 -2.01 -27.74 23.00
CA GLY A 854 -0.72 -27.39 23.60
C GLY A 854 -0.79 -26.25 24.62
N ILE A 855 -1.99 -25.77 24.98
CA ILE A 855 -2.17 -24.75 26.00
C ILE A 855 -1.94 -25.40 27.37
N GLY A 856 -0.96 -24.86 28.10
CA GLY A 856 -0.57 -25.35 29.43
C GLY A 856 -0.87 -24.34 30.54
N ALA A 857 -1.19 -24.85 31.73
CA ALA A 857 -1.40 -24.05 32.92
C ALA A 857 -0.87 -24.76 34.18
N THR A 858 -0.70 -24.03 35.27
CA THR A 858 -0.38 -24.60 36.59
C THR A 858 -1.23 -23.93 37.66
N GLN A 859 -1.76 -24.73 38.58
CA GLN A 859 -2.57 -24.30 39.70
C GLN A 859 -2.02 -24.94 40.98
N ASN A 860 -1.92 -24.16 42.05
CA ASN A 860 -1.62 -24.67 43.39
C ASN A 860 -2.88 -24.62 44.25
N GLY A 861 -2.89 -25.39 45.34
CA GLY A 861 -3.98 -25.35 46.31
C GLY A 861 -3.65 -26.06 47.61
N VAL A 862 -4.53 -25.90 48.58
CA VAL A 862 -4.43 -26.47 49.92
C VAL A 862 -5.74 -27.14 50.30
N GLY A 863 -5.67 -28.23 51.05
CA GLY A 863 -6.85 -28.87 51.62
C GLY A 863 -6.61 -29.35 53.05
N ALA A 864 -7.68 -29.38 53.83
CA ALA A 864 -7.71 -29.94 55.17
C ALA A 864 -8.90 -30.90 55.27
N ALA A 865 -8.68 -32.11 55.76
CA ALA A 865 -9.74 -33.11 55.90
C ALA A 865 -9.72 -33.74 57.29
N LEU A 866 -10.92 -34.04 57.81
CA LEU A 866 -11.18 -34.65 59.11
C LEU A 866 -12.19 -35.78 58.92
N SER A 867 -11.96 -36.95 59.51
CA SER A 867 -12.93 -38.04 59.52
C SER A 867 -13.03 -38.70 60.88
N GLY A 868 -14.26 -39.08 61.24
CA GLY A 868 -14.56 -40.02 62.32
C GLY A 868 -15.13 -41.31 61.74
N GLU A 869 -14.63 -42.45 62.20
CA GLU A 869 -15.11 -43.80 61.84
C GLU A 869 -15.43 -44.58 63.12
N ILE A 870 -16.52 -45.36 63.10
CA ILE A 870 -16.92 -46.27 64.17
C ILE A 870 -17.25 -47.65 63.60
N GLY A 871 -17.01 -48.71 64.38
CA GLY A 871 -17.42 -50.06 64.02
C GLY A 871 -17.42 -51.03 65.21
N HIS A 872 -18.18 -52.13 65.09
CA HIS A 872 -18.33 -53.13 66.16
C HIS A 872 -18.42 -54.56 65.59
N PRO A 873 -17.50 -55.48 65.92
CA PRO A 873 -17.56 -56.87 65.44
C PRO A 873 -18.58 -57.71 66.23
N PHE A 874 -19.44 -58.43 65.52
CA PHE A 874 -20.35 -59.43 66.09
C PHE A 874 -20.01 -60.80 65.54
N ALA A 875 -19.88 -61.81 66.41
CA ALA A 875 -19.67 -63.19 66.00
C ALA A 875 -20.98 -63.79 65.44
N ILE A 876 -20.91 -64.44 64.27
CA ILE A 876 -22.07 -65.04 63.60
C ILE A 876 -22.21 -66.49 64.08
N PHE A 877 -23.16 -66.77 64.98
CA PHE A 877 -23.66 -68.12 65.32
C PHE A 877 -22.60 -69.23 65.53
N GLY A 878 -21.44 -68.90 66.11
CA GLY A 878 -20.37 -69.88 66.34
C GLY A 878 -19.60 -70.34 65.08
N SER A 879 -19.86 -69.75 63.92
CA SER A 879 -19.30 -70.14 62.61
C SER A 879 -17.81 -69.84 62.38
N GLY A 880 -17.14 -69.17 63.34
CA GLY A 880 -15.79 -68.62 63.14
C GLY A 880 -15.75 -67.36 62.26
N VAL A 881 -16.89 -66.82 61.85
CA VAL A 881 -17.00 -65.58 61.04
C VAL A 881 -17.58 -64.43 61.89
N THR A 882 -17.05 -63.22 61.71
CA THR A 882 -17.56 -61.98 62.30
C THR A 882 -18.19 -61.07 61.24
N ILE A 883 -19.32 -60.44 61.56
CA ILE A 883 -19.85 -59.27 60.86
C ILE A 883 -19.54 -58.01 61.67
N GLU A 884 -18.93 -57.03 61.04
CA GLU A 884 -18.58 -55.76 61.67
C GLU A 884 -19.26 -54.63 60.89
N PRO A 885 -20.45 -54.17 61.31
CA PRO A 885 -21.03 -52.92 60.83
C PRO A 885 -20.08 -51.76 61.09
N GLN A 886 -19.93 -50.88 60.10
CA GLN A 886 -19.02 -49.75 60.12
C GLN A 886 -19.74 -48.51 59.57
N ALA A 887 -19.51 -47.36 60.20
CA ALA A 887 -19.98 -46.06 59.73
C ALA A 887 -18.85 -45.03 59.80
N GLN A 888 -18.76 -44.19 58.78
CA GLN A 888 -17.74 -43.15 58.68
C GLN A 888 -18.39 -41.84 58.19
N LEU A 889 -17.95 -40.73 58.77
CA LEU A 889 -18.23 -39.38 58.27
C LEU A 889 -16.88 -38.69 58.05
N ALA A 890 -16.71 -38.07 56.89
CA ALA A 890 -15.50 -37.34 56.53
C ALA A 890 -15.87 -35.97 55.95
N TYR A 891 -15.28 -34.91 56.50
CA TYR A 891 -15.36 -33.55 55.98
C TYR A 891 -14.02 -33.17 55.35
N GLN A 892 -14.07 -32.48 54.22
CA GLN A 892 -12.89 -31.93 53.55
C GLN A 892 -13.15 -30.50 53.09
N TYR A 893 -12.29 -29.58 53.51
CA TYR A 893 -12.10 -28.27 52.92
C TYR A 893 -11.01 -28.36 51.84
N LEU A 894 -11.26 -27.79 50.67
CA LEU A 894 -10.29 -27.66 49.58
C LEU A 894 -10.36 -26.23 49.02
N HIS A 895 -9.21 -25.57 48.91
CA HIS A 895 -9.07 -24.32 48.16
C HIS A 895 -8.00 -24.48 47.08
N LEU A 896 -8.42 -24.38 45.82
CA LEU A 896 -7.54 -24.30 44.67
C LEU A 896 -7.48 -22.85 44.19
N ASN A 897 -6.27 -22.33 44.00
CA ASN A 897 -6.06 -20.93 43.63
C ASN A 897 -6.63 -20.64 42.23
N GLY A 898 -7.00 -19.38 41.99
CA GLY A 898 -7.22 -18.89 40.62
C GLY A 898 -5.93 -18.88 39.82
N PHE A 899 -6.04 -18.99 38.50
CA PHE A 899 -4.90 -19.00 37.60
C PHE A 899 -5.29 -18.45 36.22
N SER A 900 -4.37 -18.45 35.26
CA SER A 900 -4.65 -18.09 33.87
C SER A 900 -3.77 -18.91 32.94
N ASP A 901 -4.24 -19.08 31.70
CA ASP A 901 -3.43 -19.56 30.59
C ASP A 901 -3.28 -18.45 29.53
N SER A 902 -2.76 -18.78 28.34
CA SER A 902 -2.53 -17.82 27.26
C SER A 902 -3.81 -17.30 26.58
N VAL A 903 -5.00 -17.78 26.98
CA VAL A 903 -6.30 -17.44 26.35
C VAL A 903 -7.34 -16.93 27.35
N SER A 904 -7.32 -17.38 28.61
CA SER A 904 -8.34 -16.99 29.59
C SER A 904 -7.86 -17.03 31.05
N SER A 905 -8.56 -16.28 31.89
CA SER A 905 -8.48 -16.39 33.35
C SER A 905 -9.45 -17.44 33.89
N VAL A 906 -9.06 -18.08 34.98
CA VAL A 906 -9.81 -19.17 35.64
C VAL A 906 -9.96 -18.84 37.12
N SER A 907 -11.19 -18.90 37.63
CA SER A 907 -11.47 -18.63 39.03
C SER A 907 -10.76 -19.63 39.96
N GLY A 908 -10.52 -19.20 41.19
CA GLY A 908 -10.26 -20.17 42.26
C GLY A 908 -11.49 -21.05 42.49
N ASN A 909 -11.28 -22.21 43.10
CA ASN A 909 -12.34 -23.13 43.49
C ASN A 909 -12.21 -23.44 44.99
N THR A 910 -13.24 -23.09 45.77
CA THR A 910 -13.34 -23.48 47.18
C THR A 910 -14.43 -24.52 47.33
N THR A 911 -14.05 -25.77 47.61
CA THR A 911 -14.97 -26.89 47.80
C THR A 911 -15.03 -27.27 49.28
N ASN A 912 -16.26 -27.36 49.81
CA ASN A 912 -16.57 -27.99 51.08
C ASN A 912 -17.28 -29.31 50.78
N ALA A 913 -16.65 -30.43 51.12
CA ALA A 913 -17.21 -31.76 50.88
C ALA A 913 -17.50 -32.47 52.20
N LEU A 914 -18.63 -33.18 52.26
CA LEU A 914 -19.02 -34.04 53.37
C LEU A 914 -19.40 -35.40 52.80
N ARG A 915 -18.60 -36.42 53.10
CA ARG A 915 -18.74 -37.80 52.62
C ARG A 915 -19.15 -38.71 53.77
N GLY A 916 -20.31 -39.33 53.67
CA GLY A 916 -20.76 -40.39 54.56
C GLY A 916 -20.55 -41.76 53.94
N ARG A 917 -20.26 -42.76 54.77
CA ARG A 917 -20.17 -44.17 54.39
C ARG A 917 -20.82 -45.02 55.48
N VAL A 918 -21.71 -45.92 55.07
CA VAL A 918 -22.31 -46.94 55.95
C VAL A 918 -22.17 -48.28 55.27
N GLY A 919 -21.73 -49.30 56.00
CA GLY A 919 -21.46 -50.61 55.45
C GLY A 919 -21.17 -51.66 56.51
N PHE A 920 -20.66 -52.80 56.07
CA PHE A 920 -20.19 -53.86 56.96
C PHE A 920 -19.00 -54.61 56.38
N LYS A 921 -18.19 -55.18 57.27
CA LYS A 921 -17.09 -56.09 56.97
C LYS A 921 -17.44 -57.50 57.46
N LEU A 922 -17.44 -58.48 56.56
CA LEU A 922 -17.50 -59.90 56.91
C LEU A 922 -16.07 -60.45 56.92
N GLY A 923 -15.62 -61.05 58.01
CA GLY A 923 -14.26 -61.57 58.10
C GLY A 923 -14.16 -62.85 58.94
N ALA A 924 -13.23 -63.73 58.57
CA ALA A 924 -12.84 -64.89 59.36
C ALA A 924 -11.51 -64.56 60.07
N PRO A 925 -11.52 -64.19 61.37
CA PRO A 925 -10.28 -63.85 62.08
C PRO A 925 -9.39 -65.08 62.31
N ASP A 926 -8.08 -64.83 62.31
CA ASP A 926 -7.04 -65.75 62.80
C ASP A 926 -7.08 -67.19 62.27
N LEU A 927 -7.34 -67.38 60.97
CA LEU A 927 -7.17 -68.69 60.32
C LEU A 927 -5.70 -69.13 60.40
N ALA A 928 -5.46 -70.27 61.03
CA ALA A 928 -4.12 -70.81 61.24
C ALA A 928 -3.49 -71.32 59.94
N ASN A 929 -2.17 -71.14 59.79
CA ASN A 929 -1.40 -71.66 58.66
C ASN A 929 -0.83 -73.06 58.98
N VAL A 930 -0.84 -73.96 57.99
CA VAL A 930 -0.29 -75.32 58.04
C VAL A 930 1.21 -75.34 58.44
N ALA A 931 1.94 -74.25 58.20
CA ALA A 931 3.36 -74.11 58.56
C ALA A 931 3.65 -73.73 60.04
N GLY A 932 2.62 -73.54 60.88
CA GLY A 932 2.79 -73.34 62.33
C GLY A 932 3.29 -71.97 62.81
N PHE A 933 3.57 -71.03 61.90
CA PHE A 933 3.91 -69.64 62.22
C PHE A 933 2.97 -68.66 61.49
N GLY A 934 2.30 -67.79 62.25
CA GLY A 934 1.41 -66.74 61.73
C GLY A 934 -0.08 -67.11 61.63
N SER A 935 -0.91 -66.11 61.33
CA SER A 935 -2.36 -66.23 61.12
C SER A 935 -2.81 -65.39 59.91
N ALA A 936 -3.93 -65.75 59.28
CA ALA A 936 -4.54 -65.02 58.19
C ALA A 936 -5.99 -64.65 58.50
N SER A 937 -6.34 -63.39 58.29
CA SER A 937 -7.69 -62.85 58.50
C SER A 937 -8.25 -62.30 57.17
N PRO A 938 -8.80 -63.15 56.29
CA PRO A 938 -9.49 -62.72 55.08
C PRO A 938 -10.83 -62.05 55.41
N TYR A 939 -11.24 -61.10 54.58
CA TYR A 939 -12.49 -60.37 54.72
C TYR A 939 -13.06 -59.86 53.40
N LEU A 940 -14.38 -59.64 53.41
CA LEU A 940 -15.16 -58.94 52.40
C LEU A 940 -15.77 -57.68 53.02
N THR A 941 -15.97 -56.62 52.23
CA THR A 941 -16.70 -55.42 52.66
C THR A 941 -17.81 -55.07 51.67
N PHE A 942 -18.93 -54.58 52.19
CA PHE A 942 -19.98 -53.94 51.41
C PHE A 942 -20.24 -52.57 52.02
N ASP A 943 -20.19 -51.52 51.20
CA ASP A 943 -20.38 -50.14 51.60
C ASP A 943 -21.34 -49.41 50.67
N VAL A 944 -22.14 -48.50 51.22
CA VAL A 944 -22.79 -47.41 50.49
C VAL A 944 -22.15 -46.10 50.92
N VAL A 945 -21.74 -45.29 49.95
CA VAL A 945 -21.05 -44.02 50.15
C VAL A 945 -21.85 -42.90 49.49
N HIS A 946 -21.93 -41.76 50.16
CA HIS A 946 -22.69 -40.60 49.72
C HIS A 946 -21.98 -39.28 50.00
N ASP A 947 -21.86 -38.42 48.98
CA ASP A 947 -21.38 -37.04 49.08
C ASP A 947 -22.57 -36.07 49.25
N PHE A 948 -22.74 -35.53 50.47
CA PHE A 948 -23.91 -34.72 50.85
C PHE A 948 -23.89 -33.29 50.29
N LEU A 949 -22.71 -32.68 50.20
CA LEU A 949 -22.56 -31.28 49.77
C LEU A 949 -22.34 -31.19 48.25
N SER A 950 -22.82 -30.10 47.63
CA SER A 950 -22.40 -29.76 46.27
C SER A 950 -21.04 -29.05 46.31
N PRO A 951 -20.15 -29.32 45.33
CA PRO A 951 -18.83 -28.73 45.31
C PRO A 951 -18.83 -27.24 44.92
N GLY A 952 -17.68 -26.59 45.11
CA GLY A 952 -17.44 -25.25 44.60
C GLY A 952 -17.40 -25.25 43.09
N GLN A 953 -17.91 -24.20 42.46
CA GLN A 953 -17.91 -24.04 41.01
C GLN A 953 -16.59 -23.45 40.50
N THR A 954 -16.21 -23.82 39.28
CA THR A 954 -15.10 -23.19 38.55
C THR A 954 -15.66 -22.35 37.42
N SER A 955 -15.15 -21.14 37.24
CA SER A 955 -15.51 -20.24 36.15
C SER A 955 -14.30 -19.95 35.26
N VAL A 956 -14.49 -20.03 33.94
CA VAL A 956 -13.49 -19.71 32.92
C VAL A 956 -13.96 -18.44 32.21
N ALA A 957 -13.24 -17.32 32.41
CA ALA A 957 -13.64 -15.98 31.94
C ALA A 957 -15.14 -15.65 32.20
N GLY A 958 -15.65 -15.92 33.40
CA GLY A 958 -17.04 -15.67 33.78
C GLY A 958 -18.04 -16.78 33.39
N THR A 959 -17.65 -17.74 32.54
CA THR A 959 -18.50 -18.90 32.20
C THR A 959 -18.32 -20.00 33.25
N THR A 960 -19.38 -20.26 34.02
CA THR A 960 -19.36 -21.16 35.18
C THR A 960 -19.76 -22.59 34.82
N PHE A 961 -19.03 -23.57 35.35
CA PHE A 961 -19.29 -25.00 35.15
C PHE A 961 -19.78 -25.66 36.46
N ASP A 962 -20.80 -26.53 36.34
CA ASP A 962 -21.27 -27.39 37.43
C ASP A 962 -20.32 -28.59 37.58
N SER A 963 -19.38 -28.49 38.50
CA SER A 963 -18.35 -29.49 38.76
C SER A 963 -18.85 -30.72 39.52
N SER A 964 -20.15 -31.01 39.55
CA SER A 964 -20.67 -32.17 40.28
C SER A 964 -20.45 -33.52 39.56
N LEU A 965 -20.05 -34.53 40.34
CA LEU A 965 -19.99 -35.94 39.93
C LEU A 965 -21.10 -36.74 40.63
N ALA A 966 -21.28 -38.01 40.24
CA ALA A 966 -22.23 -38.91 40.89
C ALA A 966 -22.02 -39.01 42.40
N LYS A 967 -23.04 -38.59 43.16
CA LYS A 967 -23.00 -38.42 44.61
C LYS A 967 -23.19 -39.69 45.44
N THR A 968 -23.75 -40.76 44.87
CA THR A 968 -24.03 -42.02 45.62
C THR A 968 -23.51 -43.22 44.87
N TRP A 969 -22.70 -44.05 45.53
CA TRP A 969 -22.15 -45.28 44.96
C TRP A 969 -22.07 -46.38 46.00
N TYR A 970 -22.01 -47.63 45.54
CA TYR A 970 -21.65 -48.76 46.39
C TYR A 970 -20.17 -49.12 46.19
N GLU A 971 -19.55 -49.69 47.21
CA GLU A 971 -18.21 -50.29 47.13
C GLU A 971 -18.26 -51.75 47.61
N LEU A 972 -17.69 -52.66 46.81
CA LEU A 972 -17.47 -54.06 47.15
C LEU A 972 -15.96 -54.26 47.34
N GLY A 973 -15.55 -54.74 48.51
CA GLY A 973 -14.15 -54.97 48.83
C GLY A 973 -13.86 -56.42 49.18
N ALA A 974 -12.62 -56.83 48.91
CA ALA A 974 -12.03 -58.06 49.41
C ALA A 974 -10.61 -57.76 49.90
N GLY A 975 -10.20 -58.37 51.01
CA GLY A 975 -8.88 -58.15 51.58
C GLY A 975 -8.46 -59.22 52.57
N MET A 976 -7.23 -59.10 53.05
CA MET A 976 -6.64 -60.00 54.03
C MET A 976 -5.63 -59.24 54.90
N THR A 977 -5.58 -59.57 56.18
CA THR A 977 -4.44 -59.25 57.06
C THR A 977 -3.73 -60.55 57.42
N ALA A 978 -2.43 -60.64 57.17
CA ALA A 978 -1.59 -61.78 57.50
C ALA A 978 -0.54 -61.37 58.54
N THR A 979 -0.57 -62.03 59.70
CA THR A 979 0.44 -61.84 60.75
C THR A 979 1.66 -62.70 60.42
N LEU A 980 2.79 -62.05 60.12
CA LEU A 980 4.05 -62.69 59.70
C LEU A 980 4.93 -63.09 60.90
N SER A 981 4.84 -62.34 62.01
CA SER A 981 5.49 -62.65 63.28
C SER A 981 4.74 -61.97 64.44
N ARG A 982 5.19 -62.16 65.69
CA ARG A 982 4.65 -61.39 66.84
C ARG A 982 4.77 -59.87 66.67
N ALA A 983 5.73 -59.40 65.88
CA ALA A 983 6.03 -57.98 65.69
C ALA A 983 5.56 -57.42 64.33
N SER A 984 5.18 -58.25 63.35
CA SER A 984 4.97 -57.82 61.97
C SER A 984 3.72 -58.38 61.30
N ALA A 985 3.00 -57.53 60.57
CA ALA A 985 1.81 -57.89 59.79
C ALA A 985 1.82 -57.22 58.42
N LEU A 986 1.31 -57.94 57.42
CA LEU A 986 1.03 -57.45 56.07
C LEU A 986 -0.49 -57.40 55.89
N TYR A 987 -1.02 -56.37 55.23
CA TYR A 987 -2.42 -56.29 54.87
C TYR A 987 -2.58 -55.80 53.43
N ALA A 988 -3.56 -56.35 52.72
CA ALA A 988 -3.86 -55.99 51.35
C ALA A 988 -5.37 -56.00 51.13
N SER A 989 -5.85 -55.12 50.26
CA SER A 989 -7.26 -55.11 49.87
C SER A 989 -7.47 -54.49 48.49
N VAL A 990 -8.41 -55.06 47.74
CA VAL A 990 -8.95 -54.52 46.50
C VAL A 990 -10.42 -54.14 46.71
N LYS A 991 -10.88 -53.07 46.05
CA LYS A 991 -12.28 -52.69 45.99
C LYS A 991 -12.70 -52.36 44.57
N TYR A 992 -13.94 -52.67 44.24
CA TYR A 992 -14.66 -52.16 43.07
C TYR A 992 -15.80 -51.27 43.54
N ALA A 993 -16.00 -50.14 42.88
CA ALA A 993 -17.06 -49.19 43.20
C ALA A 993 -17.82 -48.78 41.94
N ARG A 994 -19.14 -48.56 42.08
CA ARG A 994 -20.00 -48.05 40.99
C ARG A 994 -21.16 -47.22 41.52
N ASN A 995 -21.50 -46.15 40.81
CA ASN A 995 -22.64 -45.29 41.13
C ASN A 995 -23.98 -46.06 41.16
N LEU A 996 -24.89 -45.58 42.02
CA LEU A 996 -26.27 -46.06 42.13
C LEU A 996 -27.28 -45.15 41.39
N GLY A 997 -26.80 -44.07 40.76
CA GLY A 997 -27.58 -43.10 39.99
C GLY A 997 -26.72 -41.91 39.57
N GLY A 998 -27.29 -41.02 38.75
CA GLY A 998 -26.56 -39.89 38.15
C GLY A 998 -25.59 -40.32 37.03
N ASP A 999 -24.64 -39.44 36.72
CA ASP A 999 -23.55 -39.69 35.74
C ASP A 999 -22.76 -40.97 36.06
N ASP A 1000 -22.12 -41.58 35.04
CA ASP A 1000 -21.30 -42.77 35.26
C ASP A 1000 -20.13 -42.46 36.20
N ARG A 1001 -19.95 -43.27 37.25
CA ARG A 1001 -18.77 -43.20 38.13
C ARG A 1001 -18.44 -44.60 38.57
N ARG A 1002 -17.26 -45.08 38.20
CA ARG A 1002 -16.73 -46.38 38.60
C ARG A 1002 -15.26 -46.27 38.97
N ASN A 1003 -14.82 -47.02 39.96
CA ASN A 1003 -13.40 -47.07 40.30
C ASN A 1003 -12.96 -48.46 40.79
N VAL A 1004 -11.67 -48.72 40.63
CA VAL A 1004 -10.97 -49.84 41.23
C VAL A 1004 -9.90 -49.26 42.15
N TYR A 1005 -9.92 -49.67 43.42
CA TYR A 1005 -8.94 -49.28 44.42
C TYR A 1005 -8.15 -50.51 44.85
N GLY A 1006 -6.84 -50.37 44.99
CA GLY A 1006 -5.95 -51.41 45.51
C GLY A 1006 -4.95 -50.85 46.49
N GLN A 1007 -4.69 -51.57 47.57
CA GLN A 1007 -3.63 -51.21 48.52
C GLN A 1007 -2.88 -52.43 49.05
N VAL A 1008 -1.62 -52.20 49.42
CA VAL A 1008 -0.79 -53.10 50.23
C VAL A 1008 -0.12 -52.27 51.31
N GLY A 1009 -0.17 -52.73 52.55
CA GLY A 1009 0.50 -52.10 53.67
C GLY A 1009 1.18 -53.10 54.60
N PHE A 1010 2.23 -52.62 55.25
CA PHE A 1010 3.04 -53.35 56.20
C PHE A 1010 3.07 -52.59 57.53
N ARG A 1011 3.01 -53.32 58.64
CA ARG A 1011 3.08 -52.77 60.00
C ARG A 1011 4.06 -53.57 60.84
N TYR A 1012 4.92 -52.85 61.57
CA TYR A 1012 5.85 -53.37 62.55
C TYR A 1012 5.58 -52.74 63.93
N ARG A 1013 5.68 -53.54 65.01
CA ARG A 1013 5.37 -53.15 66.39
C ARG A 1013 6.46 -53.64 67.34
N TRP A 1014 6.73 -52.86 68.39
CA TRP A 1014 7.70 -53.18 69.45
C TRP A 1014 7.31 -52.55 70.79
#